data_AF-A0A6P7WWX6-F1
#
_entry.id   AF-A0A6P7WWX6-F1
#
_cell.length_a   1.000
_cell.length_b   1.000
_cell.length_c   1.000
_cell.angle_alpha   90.00
_cell.angle_beta   90.00
_cell.angle_gamma   90.00
#
_symmetry.space_group_name_H-M   'P 1'
#
loop_
_entity.id
_entity.type
_entity.pdbx_description
1 polymer ?
#
loop_
_entity_poly.entity_id
_entity_poly.type
_entity_poly.pdbx_seq_one_letter_code
_entity_poly.pdbx_strand_id
1 'polypeptide(L)'
;MTMFNHSSLKDQELEANRPLPSPNDLKRKILIKNKRLKPEVEKNGLGSELLRNMEQANVSLLCDLSVSIEQLEALKSMMEAGETAAPVIEDDIEEETECADQDEEAHPEFKFGNELSADDLSQKEVAVNSVKKGLITVEDEQAWMASYKYVGATTNIHPYLSTMINYAQPVKFQGFHVAEERNIHYNMSSFNESVGLGYLKTHAIEFVNYNKRQMSRIYPKGGRVDSSNYMPQIFWNAGCQMVSLNYQTPDLAMQLNQGKFEYNGSCGYLLKPDFMRRPDRTFDPFSETPVDGVIAATCSVQVISGQFLSDKKIGTYVEVDMYGLPTDTIRKEFRTRMVMNNGLNPVYNDESFVFRKVILPDLAVLRIAVYDDNNKLIGQRILPLDGLQAGYRHISLRNEGNKPLSLPTIFCNIVLKTYVPDGFGDIVDALSDPKKFLSVMEKRADQMRAMGIETSDIADVPNDNSKNDKKGKSNNLKANVTPQSSSEIRPAATAAQGPGPDTKKAVELIPQVKIEDLKQMKAYLKQLKKQQKELNSLKKKHAKEHSAVQKLHCTQVDKIVAQYDKEKLSHEKILEKAIKKKGGNNCLELKKETEIKIQNLTSDHNSKVKDIVAQHTKEWSEMINTHTVEEQELRDTHLSQQCELLKKLLISVQEQQTQQLKLSQERESKEMRVNQAKISMENCKAISQDKSIKNKAERERRVRELNSSNTKKFLEERKRLAMKQSKEMDQLKKAQLEHLEILEKQNEQLLKSRHAVSQSQGKGDATDGEAGSRDGPQASHSSLKPQLGNSGGMYSPSKNTITHRPQTTEDDACSYGFPSV
;
A
#
# COMPACT_ATOMS: atom_id res chain seq x y z
N MET A 1 -35.94 8.79 29.52
CA MET A 1 -35.40 7.46 29.12
C MET A 1 -36.36 6.87 28.11
N THR A 2 -35.97 6.74 26.84
CA THR A 2 -36.88 6.34 25.76
C THR A 2 -37.23 4.86 25.91
N MET A 3 -38.53 4.55 26.03
CA MET A 3 -39.04 3.18 26.10
C MET A 3 -38.49 2.32 24.96
N PHE A 4 -37.99 1.13 25.31
CA PHE A 4 -37.63 0.08 24.36
C PHE A 4 -38.89 -0.32 23.59
N ASN A 5 -39.07 0.27 22.41
CA ASN A 5 -40.18 -0.08 21.54
C ASN A 5 -39.90 -1.50 21.01
N HIS A 6 -40.52 -2.50 21.62
CA HIS A 6 -40.35 -3.94 21.33
C HIS A 6 -40.90 -4.37 19.96
N SER A 7 -41.31 -3.44 19.11
CA SER A 7 -41.68 -3.76 17.75
C SER A 7 -40.43 -4.15 16.96
N SER A 8 -40.30 -5.44 16.63
CA SER A 8 -39.73 -5.83 15.34
C SER A 8 -40.35 -4.93 14.26
N LEU A 9 -39.66 -4.69 13.14
CA LEU A 9 -40.32 -4.09 11.97
C LEU A 9 -41.57 -4.95 11.70
N LYS A 10 -42.76 -4.42 12.02
CA LYS A 10 -44.01 -5.21 12.13
C LYS A 10 -44.39 -5.90 10.81
N ASP A 11 -43.70 -5.55 9.72
CA ASP A 11 -44.00 -5.96 8.35
C ASP A 11 -42.87 -6.74 7.64
N GLN A 12 -41.82 -7.19 8.35
CA GLN A 12 -40.75 -8.01 7.74
C GLN A 12 -40.63 -9.40 8.37
N GLU A 13 -41.20 -10.40 7.69
CA GLU A 13 -41.01 -11.81 8.01
C GLU A 13 -39.55 -12.24 7.75
N LEU A 14 -38.99 -13.01 8.69
CA LEU A 14 -37.65 -13.59 8.59
C LEU A 14 -37.69 -14.82 7.67
N GLU A 15 -37.67 -14.58 6.36
CA GLU A 15 -37.67 -15.63 5.34
C GLU A 15 -36.30 -15.79 4.67
N ALA A 16 -36.04 -16.98 4.13
CA ALA A 16 -34.89 -17.19 3.24
C ALA A 16 -35.04 -16.33 1.98
N ASN A 17 -33.92 -15.91 1.38
CA ASN A 17 -33.85 -15.03 0.20
C ASN A 17 -34.37 -13.60 0.39
N ARG A 18 -34.80 -13.17 1.59
CA ARG A 18 -35.10 -11.75 1.85
C ARG A 18 -33.85 -11.00 2.31
N PRO A 19 -33.57 -9.81 1.74
CA PRO A 19 -32.48 -8.98 2.21
C PRO A 19 -32.76 -8.45 3.62
N LEU A 20 -31.67 -8.13 4.34
CA LEU A 20 -31.76 -7.46 5.63
C LEU A 20 -32.36 -6.05 5.50
N PRO A 21 -33.00 -5.53 6.57
CA PRO A 21 -33.43 -4.14 6.61
C PRO A 21 -32.25 -3.19 6.41
N SER A 22 -32.48 -2.02 5.83
CA SER A 22 -31.41 -1.04 5.62
C SER A 22 -30.92 -0.49 6.97
N PRO A 23 -29.67 0.01 7.06
CA PRO A 23 -29.20 0.70 8.26
C PRO A 23 -30.10 1.87 8.69
N ASN A 24 -30.77 2.53 7.75
CA ASN A 24 -31.75 3.59 8.05
C ASN A 24 -33.00 3.02 8.75
N ASP A 25 -33.48 1.85 8.33
CA ASP A 25 -34.61 1.16 8.97
C ASP A 25 -34.26 0.66 10.39
N LEU A 26 -32.97 0.46 10.64
CA LEU A 26 -32.40 0.02 11.92
C LEU A 26 -31.90 1.18 12.78
N LYS A 27 -32.04 2.43 12.34
CA LYS A 27 -31.57 3.61 13.08
C LYS A 27 -32.27 3.68 14.44
N ARG A 28 -31.48 3.89 15.50
CA ARG A 28 -31.92 3.91 16.92
C ARG A 28 -32.48 2.57 17.44
N LYS A 29 -32.27 1.45 16.73
CA LYS A 29 -32.59 0.11 17.20
C LYS A 29 -31.33 -0.61 17.68
N ILE A 30 -31.51 -1.53 18.63
CA ILE A 30 -30.43 -2.37 19.14
C ILE A 30 -30.54 -3.74 18.45
N LEU A 31 -29.44 -4.17 17.83
CA LEU A 31 -29.31 -5.51 17.27
C LEU A 31 -28.71 -6.44 18.33
N ILE A 32 -29.48 -7.45 18.73
CA ILE A 32 -29.02 -8.46 19.68
C ILE A 32 -28.48 -9.66 18.90
N LYS A 33 -27.19 -9.93 19.06
CA LYS A 33 -26.53 -11.11 18.50
C LYS A 33 -26.45 -12.20 19.56
N ASN A 34 -27.26 -13.24 19.43
CA ASN A 34 -27.17 -14.44 20.26
C ASN A 34 -27.74 -15.66 19.52
N LYS A 35 -27.51 -16.89 20.00
CA LYS A 35 -28.05 -18.12 19.42
C LYS A 35 -29.57 -18.15 19.55
N ARG A 36 -30.30 -18.45 18.48
CA ARG A 36 -31.77 -18.62 18.54
C ARG A 36 -32.15 -20.09 18.72
N LEU A 37 -33.10 -20.37 19.62
CA LEU A 37 -33.71 -21.68 19.81
C LEU A 37 -34.63 -22.02 18.64
N LYS A 38 -34.90 -23.32 18.47
CA LYS A 38 -35.94 -23.75 17.52
C LYS A 38 -37.30 -23.27 18.00
N PRO A 39 -38.21 -22.86 17.10
CA PRO A 39 -39.55 -22.36 17.47
C PRO A 39 -40.35 -23.33 18.38
N GLU A 40 -40.14 -24.63 18.23
CA GLU A 40 -40.76 -25.68 19.05
C GLU A 40 -40.33 -25.62 20.53
N VAL A 41 -39.06 -25.30 20.78
CA VAL A 41 -38.49 -25.18 22.13
C VAL A 41 -38.86 -23.83 22.77
N GLU A 42 -38.95 -22.77 21.95
CA GLU A 42 -39.46 -21.47 22.40
C GLU A 42 -40.90 -21.59 22.92
N LYS A 43 -41.77 -22.33 22.21
CA LYS A 43 -43.16 -22.56 22.61
C LYS A 43 -43.31 -23.43 23.87
N ASN A 44 -42.44 -24.41 24.07
CA ASN A 44 -42.50 -25.30 25.24
C ASN A 44 -41.85 -24.70 26.50
N GLY A 45 -40.84 -23.83 26.36
CA GLY A 45 -40.16 -23.19 27.48
C GLY A 45 -40.83 -21.89 27.99
N LEU A 46 -41.65 -21.25 27.15
CA LEU A 46 -42.51 -20.14 27.53
C LEU A 46 -43.86 -20.71 28.02
N GLY A 47 -43.91 -21.17 29.28
CA GLY A 47 -45.18 -21.52 29.92
C GLY A 47 -46.18 -20.38 29.73
N SER A 48 -47.34 -20.70 29.15
CA SER A 48 -48.38 -19.72 28.75
C SER A 48 -48.87 -18.80 29.88
N GLU A 49 -48.60 -19.13 31.14
CA GLU A 49 -48.89 -18.30 32.33
C GLU A 49 -47.89 -17.16 32.58
N LEU A 50 -46.61 -17.32 32.22
CA LEU A 50 -45.57 -16.34 32.55
C LEU A 50 -45.65 -15.09 31.65
N LEU A 51 -45.99 -15.27 30.36
CA LEU A 51 -46.29 -14.19 29.43
C LEU A 51 -47.53 -13.39 29.85
N ARG A 52 -48.58 -14.08 30.31
CA ARG A 52 -49.83 -13.47 30.75
C ARG A 52 -49.67 -12.69 32.07
N ASN A 53 -48.84 -13.18 32.99
CA ASN A 53 -48.55 -12.51 34.25
C ASN A 53 -47.63 -11.28 34.08
N MET A 54 -46.71 -11.28 33.12
CA MET A 54 -45.83 -10.13 32.86
C MET A 54 -46.51 -9.00 32.06
N GLU A 55 -47.43 -9.32 31.14
CA GLU A 55 -48.26 -8.29 30.49
C GLU A 55 -49.13 -7.53 31.51
N GLN A 56 -49.60 -8.20 32.57
CA GLN A 56 -50.33 -7.57 33.68
C GLN A 56 -49.41 -6.82 34.66
N ALA A 57 -48.19 -7.31 34.91
CA ALA A 57 -47.22 -6.65 35.79
C ALA A 57 -46.66 -5.34 35.19
N ASN A 58 -46.48 -5.26 33.87
CA ASN A 58 -46.01 -4.05 33.19
C ASN A 58 -47.02 -2.88 33.29
N VAL A 59 -48.32 -3.17 33.41
CA VAL A 59 -49.36 -2.14 33.59
C VAL A 59 -49.37 -1.61 35.03
N SER A 60 -49.07 -2.45 36.04
CA SER A 60 -49.02 -2.02 37.44
C SER A 60 -47.77 -1.19 37.76
N LEU A 61 -46.62 -1.49 37.15
CA LEU A 61 -45.37 -0.75 37.38
C LEU A 61 -45.39 0.67 36.76
N LEU A 62 -46.24 0.89 35.74
CA LEU A 62 -46.46 2.18 35.09
C LEU A 62 -47.17 3.21 35.99
N CYS A 63 -47.96 2.76 36.98
CA CYS A 63 -48.62 3.67 37.94
C CYS A 63 -47.70 4.09 39.10
N ASP A 64 -46.76 3.24 39.51
CA ASP A 64 -45.85 3.56 40.63
C ASP A 64 -44.64 4.40 40.17
N LEU A 65 -44.18 4.27 38.93
CA LEU A 65 -43.07 5.09 38.40
C LEU A 65 -43.42 6.58 38.20
N SER A 66 -44.70 6.92 37.98
CA SER A 66 -45.12 8.33 37.87
C SER A 66 -45.02 9.09 39.19
N VAL A 67 -45.09 8.39 40.33
CA VAL A 67 -45.05 9.01 41.67
C VAL A 67 -43.61 9.26 42.14
N SER A 68 -42.63 8.46 41.69
CA SER A 68 -41.22 8.61 42.09
C SER A 68 -40.43 9.67 41.32
N ILE A 69 -40.92 10.12 40.14
CA ILE A 69 -40.26 11.15 39.34
C ILE A 69 -40.38 12.54 40.00
N GLU A 70 -41.53 12.85 40.63
CA GLU A 70 -41.73 14.09 41.38
C GLU A 70 -40.82 14.18 42.62
N GLN A 71 -40.50 13.04 43.24
CA GLN A 71 -39.58 12.98 44.39
C GLN A 71 -38.10 13.09 43.98
N LEU A 72 -37.74 12.62 42.77
CA LEU A 72 -36.37 12.69 42.26
C LEU A 72 -35.98 14.12 41.83
N GLU A 73 -36.93 14.91 41.32
CA GLU A 73 -36.70 16.33 41.01
C GLU A 73 -36.53 17.19 42.27
N ALA A 74 -37.23 16.84 43.36
CA ALA A 74 -37.04 17.48 44.67
C ALA A 74 -35.65 17.17 45.28
N LEU A 75 -35.13 15.94 45.10
CA LEU A 75 -33.81 15.55 45.61
C LEU A 75 -32.67 16.19 44.79
N LYS A 76 -32.86 16.37 43.48
CA LYS A 76 -31.89 17.00 42.59
C LYS A 76 -31.70 18.49 42.90
N SER A 77 -32.77 19.16 43.36
CA SER A 77 -32.70 20.54 43.87
C SER A 77 -31.96 20.66 45.21
N MET A 78 -31.79 19.57 45.97
CA MET A 78 -31.06 19.57 47.24
C MET A 78 -29.57 19.23 47.09
N MET A 79 -29.17 18.53 46.02
CA MET A 79 -27.78 18.12 45.77
C MET A 79 -26.93 19.18 45.03
N GLU A 80 -27.51 20.28 44.56
CA GLU A 80 -26.77 21.42 43.98
C GLU A 80 -26.15 22.37 45.03
N ALA A 81 -26.25 22.05 46.33
CA ALA A 81 -25.62 22.80 47.41
C ALA A 81 -24.68 21.90 48.26
N GLY A 82 -23.36 22.07 48.13
CA GLY A 82 -22.40 21.86 49.23
C GLY A 82 -21.37 20.71 49.14
N GLU A 83 -20.14 21.07 48.72
CA GLU A 83 -18.79 20.81 49.28
C GLU A 83 -18.30 19.44 49.87
N THR A 84 -17.17 18.98 49.29
CA THR A 84 -15.89 18.48 49.86
C THR A 84 -15.69 17.11 50.53
N ALA A 85 -14.50 16.55 50.19
CA ALA A 85 -13.56 15.70 50.95
C ALA A 85 -13.49 14.18 50.64
N ALA A 86 -12.26 13.73 50.31
CA ALA A 86 -11.79 12.33 50.23
C ALA A 86 -11.22 11.85 51.59
N PRO A 87 -11.04 10.53 51.85
CA PRO A 87 -9.74 9.82 51.68
C PRO A 87 -9.87 8.31 51.26
N VAL A 88 -8.98 7.67 50.48
CA VAL A 88 -7.64 7.00 50.71
C VAL A 88 -7.61 5.82 51.72
N ILE A 89 -7.29 4.59 51.25
CA ILE A 89 -6.50 3.44 51.85
C ILE A 89 -6.20 2.42 50.68
N GLU A 90 -4.98 2.18 50.16
CA GLU A 90 -3.80 1.29 50.52
C GLU A 90 -4.09 -0.23 50.62
N ASP A 91 -3.62 -1.06 49.66
CA ASP A 91 -2.47 -2.04 49.67
C ASP A 91 -2.85 -3.40 50.34
N ASP A 92 -2.54 -4.63 49.89
CA ASP A 92 -1.28 -5.22 49.38
C ASP A 92 -1.46 -6.73 48.97
N ILE A 93 -0.62 -7.23 48.02
CA ILE A 93 0.12 -8.56 48.01
C ILE A 93 -0.68 -9.90 47.79
N GLU A 94 -0.32 -10.95 47.05
CA GLU A 94 0.89 -11.50 46.37
C GLU A 94 0.46 -12.51 45.26
N GLU A 95 1.23 -12.63 44.16
CA GLU A 95 1.08 -13.69 43.13
C GLU A 95 2.23 -14.72 43.25
N GLU A 96 1.89 -16.01 43.34
CA GLU A 96 2.80 -17.11 43.01
C GLU A 96 2.35 -17.79 41.71
N THR A 97 3.26 -17.78 40.73
CA THR A 97 3.19 -18.49 39.46
C THR A 97 3.61 -19.95 39.58
N GLU A 98 2.83 -20.88 39.02
CA GLU A 98 3.35 -22.12 38.44
C GLU A 98 2.61 -22.49 37.14
N CYS A 99 3.40 -22.75 36.10
CA CYS A 99 2.98 -23.12 34.75
C CYS A 99 2.51 -24.58 34.68
N ALA A 100 1.42 -24.83 33.93
CA ALA A 100 1.20 -26.08 33.24
C ALA A 100 0.45 -25.83 31.92
N ASP A 101 1.14 -26.08 30.80
CA ASP A 101 0.58 -26.18 29.45
C ASP A 101 -0.38 -27.38 29.36
N GLN A 102 -1.63 -27.17 28.92
CA GLN A 102 -2.30 -27.99 27.89
C GLN A 102 -3.71 -27.49 27.49
N ASP A 103 -3.88 -27.37 26.18
CA ASP A 103 -5.10 -27.43 25.36
C ASP A 103 -6.16 -26.30 25.47
N GLU A 104 -5.86 -25.18 24.80
CA GLU A 104 -6.87 -24.19 24.38
C GLU A 104 -7.64 -24.66 23.14
N GLU A 105 -8.76 -25.36 23.38
CA GLU A 105 -9.91 -25.33 22.48
C GLU A 105 -11.14 -24.98 23.31
N ALA A 106 -11.67 -23.76 23.14
CA ALA A 106 -12.97 -23.43 23.68
C ALA A 106 -14.01 -24.32 22.99
N HIS A 107 -14.48 -25.33 23.75
CA HIS A 107 -15.59 -26.26 23.54
C HIS A 107 -15.23 -27.70 23.10
N PRO A 108 -15.02 -28.64 24.06
CA PRO A 108 -15.19 -30.06 23.80
C PRO A 108 -16.68 -30.43 23.73
N GLU A 109 -17.12 -31.05 22.64
CA GLU A 109 -18.50 -31.55 22.48
C GLU A 109 -18.69 -32.86 23.28
N PHE A 110 -19.62 -32.87 24.25
CA PHE A 110 -20.13 -34.12 24.83
C PHE A 110 -21.32 -34.63 24.02
N LYS A 111 -21.25 -35.87 23.53
CA LYS A 111 -22.34 -36.55 22.82
C LYS A 111 -23.37 -37.08 23.82
N PHE A 112 -24.64 -36.76 23.63
CA PHE A 112 -25.71 -37.46 24.34
C PHE A 112 -26.13 -38.71 23.55
N GLY A 113 -25.87 -39.87 24.15
CA GLY A 113 -26.50 -41.14 23.81
C GLY A 113 -27.90 -41.21 24.43
N ASN A 114 -28.77 -41.95 23.75
CA ASN A 114 -30.15 -42.19 24.10
C ASN A 114 -30.30 -42.96 25.43
N GLU A 115 -31.50 -42.85 26.02
CA GLU A 115 -32.03 -43.56 27.21
C GLU A 115 -31.82 -42.86 28.57
N LEU A 116 -32.90 -42.26 29.10
CA LEU A 116 -33.48 -42.64 30.39
C LEU A 116 -34.90 -42.04 30.56
N SER A 117 -35.69 -42.78 31.34
CA SER A 117 -37.14 -42.83 31.48
C SER A 117 -37.86 -41.55 31.95
N ALA A 118 -39.14 -41.48 31.57
CA ALA A 118 -40.15 -40.70 32.27
C ALA A 118 -40.31 -41.22 33.71
N ASP A 119 -40.00 -40.37 34.69
CA ASP A 119 -40.54 -40.35 36.07
C ASP A 119 -39.55 -39.55 36.95
N ASP A 120 -39.63 -38.22 36.92
CA ASP A 120 -39.20 -37.39 38.07
C ASP A 120 -39.81 -35.97 38.04
N LEU A 121 -41.06 -35.88 37.53
CA LEU A 121 -41.91 -34.69 37.54
C LEU A 121 -42.93 -34.80 38.68
N SER A 122 -42.48 -34.82 39.92
CA SER A 122 -43.33 -34.49 41.08
C SER A 122 -42.50 -34.43 42.34
N GLN A 123 -42.09 -33.23 42.75
CA GLN A 123 -41.82 -32.79 44.14
C GLN A 123 -40.85 -31.61 44.12
N LYS A 124 -41.34 -30.42 43.78
CA LYS A 124 -40.88 -29.14 44.33
C LYS A 124 -41.76 -27.96 43.87
N GLU A 125 -43.07 -28.19 43.83
CA GLU A 125 -44.02 -27.12 44.06
C GLU A 125 -44.41 -27.21 45.53
N VAL A 126 -43.97 -26.23 46.32
CA VAL A 126 -44.53 -25.73 47.58
C VAL A 126 -43.37 -25.05 48.31
N ALA A 127 -43.51 -23.74 48.50
CA ALA A 127 -42.77 -22.83 49.40
C ALA A 127 -42.03 -21.67 48.73
N VAL A 128 -42.73 -20.81 47.98
CA VAL A 128 -42.41 -19.38 47.93
C VAL A 128 -43.71 -18.58 47.84
N ASN A 129 -44.39 -18.41 48.97
CA ASN A 129 -45.48 -17.45 49.12
C ASN A 129 -45.36 -16.82 50.50
N SER A 130 -44.43 -15.87 50.66
CA SER A 130 -44.45 -14.81 51.69
C SER A 130 -43.08 -14.12 51.82
N VAL A 131 -42.82 -13.04 51.08
CA VAL A 131 -41.97 -11.95 51.60
C VAL A 131 -42.52 -10.61 51.13
N LYS A 132 -42.89 -9.79 52.12
CA LYS A 132 -43.31 -8.39 52.00
C LYS A 132 -42.12 -7.49 51.62
N LYS A 133 -42.44 -6.36 50.99
CA LYS A 133 -41.62 -5.13 50.85
C LYS A 133 -40.46 -5.03 51.87
N GLY A 134 -39.23 -5.11 51.38
CA GLY A 134 -37.99 -4.82 52.11
C GLY A 134 -36.87 -4.51 51.13
N LEU A 135 -36.11 -3.46 51.42
CA LEU A 135 -35.00 -2.92 50.64
C LEU A 135 -33.82 -3.91 50.64
N ILE A 136 -33.25 -4.24 49.47
CA ILE A 136 -32.07 -5.12 49.32
C ILE A 136 -30.85 -4.42 49.95
N THR A 137 -30.15 -5.07 50.86
CA THR A 137 -28.94 -4.52 51.51
C THR A 137 -27.66 -4.93 50.80
N VAL A 138 -26.57 -4.21 51.07
CA VAL A 138 -25.24 -4.44 50.47
C VAL A 138 -24.69 -5.84 50.80
N GLU A 139 -25.07 -6.41 51.94
CA GLU A 139 -24.70 -7.79 52.29
C GLU A 139 -25.38 -8.84 51.40
N ASP A 140 -26.61 -8.58 50.91
CA ASP A 140 -27.33 -9.49 50.00
C ASP A 140 -26.70 -9.50 48.60
N GLU A 141 -26.21 -8.35 48.11
CA GLU A 141 -25.46 -8.26 46.85
C GLU A 141 -24.09 -8.94 46.94
N GLN A 142 -23.39 -8.81 48.07
CA GLN A 142 -22.11 -9.50 48.30
C GLN A 142 -22.27 -11.01 48.47
N ALA A 143 -23.36 -11.48 49.11
CA ALA A 143 -23.68 -12.90 49.18
C ALA A 143 -24.09 -13.48 47.80
N TRP A 144 -24.77 -12.69 46.97
CA TRP A 144 -25.10 -13.08 45.59
C TRP A 144 -23.86 -13.15 44.69
N MET A 145 -22.94 -12.19 44.82
CA MET A 145 -21.64 -12.21 44.13
C MET A 145 -20.72 -13.35 44.61
N ALA A 146 -20.70 -13.65 45.91
CA ALA A 146 -19.91 -14.74 46.48
C ALA A 146 -20.47 -16.15 46.14
N SER A 147 -21.77 -16.25 45.86
CA SER A 147 -22.41 -17.49 45.39
C SER A 147 -22.42 -17.63 43.87
N TYR A 148 -22.00 -16.60 43.12
CA TYR A 148 -21.93 -16.63 41.66
C TYR A 148 -20.74 -17.46 41.17
N LYS A 149 -21.00 -18.73 40.88
CA LYS A 149 -20.01 -19.63 40.28
C LYS A 149 -20.02 -19.47 38.76
N TYR A 150 -18.97 -18.86 38.21
CA TYR A 150 -18.80 -18.73 36.75
C TYR A 150 -18.59 -20.11 36.12
N VAL A 151 -19.67 -20.70 35.62
CA VAL A 151 -19.65 -21.78 34.64
C VAL A 151 -19.52 -21.12 33.27
N GLY A 152 -18.44 -21.42 32.53
CA GLY A 152 -18.23 -20.89 31.18
C GLY A 152 -19.47 -21.03 30.28
N ALA A 153 -19.57 -20.16 29.28
CA ALA A 153 -20.70 -19.98 28.35
C ALA A 153 -21.69 -21.17 28.31
N THR A 154 -22.81 -21.02 29.02
CA THR A 154 -23.86 -22.04 29.06
C THR A 154 -24.37 -22.30 27.64
N THR A 155 -24.42 -23.56 27.23
CA THR A 155 -24.96 -24.03 25.94
C THR A 155 -26.47 -23.78 25.77
N ASN A 156 -27.13 -23.42 26.87
CA ASN A 156 -28.56 -23.21 27.00
C ASN A 156 -28.87 -21.71 27.08
N ILE A 157 -29.47 -21.17 26.02
CA ILE A 157 -30.01 -19.81 26.02
C ILE A 157 -31.43 -19.82 26.62
N HIS A 158 -31.76 -18.82 27.43
CA HIS A 158 -33.11 -18.66 27.95
C HIS A 158 -34.11 -18.35 26.82
N PRO A 159 -35.31 -18.97 26.77
CA PRO A 159 -36.30 -18.74 25.72
C PRO A 159 -36.63 -17.26 25.48
N TYR A 160 -36.73 -16.47 26.54
CA TYR A 160 -36.99 -15.03 26.43
C TYR A 160 -35.89 -14.29 25.64
N LEU A 161 -34.62 -14.57 25.93
CA LEU A 161 -33.51 -13.97 25.18
C LEU A 161 -33.49 -14.48 23.73
N SER A 162 -33.92 -15.73 23.50
CA SER A 162 -34.09 -16.29 22.16
C SER A 162 -35.09 -15.50 21.31
N THR A 163 -36.25 -15.14 21.89
CA THR A 163 -37.30 -14.40 21.18
C THR A 163 -36.88 -13.00 20.73
N MET A 164 -35.87 -12.39 21.38
CA MET A 164 -35.35 -11.08 21.02
C MET A 164 -34.43 -11.10 19.79
N ILE A 165 -33.99 -12.27 19.34
CA ILE A 165 -32.98 -12.41 18.29
C ILE A 165 -33.68 -12.49 16.93
N ASN A 166 -33.33 -11.56 16.04
CA ASN A 166 -33.91 -11.44 14.71
C ASN A 166 -32.86 -11.55 13.60
N TYR A 167 -32.19 -10.44 13.28
CA TYR A 167 -31.38 -10.22 12.08
C TYR A 167 -29.90 -10.61 12.23
N ALA A 168 -29.44 -10.92 13.44
CA ALA A 168 -28.05 -11.21 13.76
C ALA A 168 -27.91 -12.59 14.45
N GLN A 169 -28.33 -13.66 13.78
CA GLN A 169 -28.29 -15.03 14.32
C GLN A 169 -26.91 -15.67 14.06
N PRO A 170 -26.08 -15.90 15.09
CA PRO A 170 -24.79 -16.55 14.92
C PRO A 170 -24.96 -18.05 14.64
N VAL A 171 -24.39 -18.51 13.54
CA VAL A 171 -24.37 -19.93 13.15
C VAL A 171 -22.94 -20.43 12.92
N LYS A 172 -22.70 -21.72 13.22
CA LYS A 172 -21.43 -22.39 12.91
C LYS A 172 -21.25 -22.39 11.39
N PHE A 173 -20.16 -21.80 10.92
CA PHE A 173 -19.85 -21.70 9.51
C PHE A 173 -19.44 -23.08 8.96
N GLN A 174 -20.13 -23.55 7.92
CA GLN A 174 -19.89 -24.88 7.30
C GLN A 174 -19.17 -24.77 5.95
N GLY A 175 -19.03 -23.57 5.41
CA GLY A 175 -18.43 -23.29 4.09
C GLY A 175 -19.26 -22.29 3.28
N PHE A 176 -18.61 -21.62 2.32
CA PHE A 176 -19.26 -20.60 1.48
C PHE A 176 -20.39 -21.19 0.62
N HIS A 177 -20.17 -22.37 0.03
CA HIS A 177 -21.17 -23.07 -0.77
C HIS A 177 -22.46 -23.36 0.02
N VAL A 178 -22.33 -23.89 1.23
CA VAL A 178 -23.49 -24.21 2.10
C VAL A 178 -24.26 -22.93 2.49
N ALA A 179 -23.55 -21.83 2.75
CA ALA A 179 -24.18 -20.56 3.08
C ALA A 179 -24.92 -19.96 1.88
N GLU A 180 -24.36 -20.09 0.67
CA GLU A 180 -24.97 -19.67 -0.59
C GLU A 180 -26.21 -20.50 -0.94
N GLU A 181 -26.15 -21.82 -0.82
CA GLU A 181 -27.28 -22.72 -1.08
C GLU A 181 -28.46 -22.46 -0.13
N ARG A 182 -28.19 -22.22 1.16
CA ARG A 182 -29.24 -21.91 2.15
C ARG A 182 -29.83 -20.51 1.96
N ASN A 183 -29.02 -19.57 1.52
CA ASN A 183 -29.36 -18.16 1.28
C ASN A 183 -30.19 -17.48 2.40
N ILE A 184 -29.76 -17.63 3.65
CA ILE A 184 -30.43 -17.06 4.83
C ILE A 184 -29.69 -15.79 5.30
N HIS A 185 -30.18 -14.61 4.95
CA HIS A 185 -29.45 -13.35 5.15
C HIS A 185 -29.25 -12.93 6.62
N TYR A 186 -30.18 -13.31 7.52
CA TYR A 186 -30.06 -13.03 8.96
C TYR A 186 -29.10 -13.96 9.71
N ASN A 187 -28.60 -15.01 9.04
CA ASN A 187 -27.52 -15.82 9.58
C ASN A 187 -26.20 -15.09 9.41
N MET A 188 -25.41 -15.07 10.47
CA MET A 188 -24.09 -14.47 10.51
C MET A 188 -23.09 -15.43 11.13
N SER A 189 -21.82 -15.30 10.76
CA SER A 189 -20.74 -16.12 11.32
C SER A 189 -19.63 -15.24 11.90
N SER A 190 -19.03 -15.73 12.97
CA SER A 190 -17.89 -15.07 13.62
C SER A 190 -16.63 -15.90 13.41
N PHE A 191 -15.54 -15.25 13.03
CA PHE A 191 -14.27 -15.87 12.71
C PHE A 191 -13.16 -15.23 13.55
N ASN A 192 -12.28 -16.03 14.13
CA ASN A 192 -11.02 -15.50 14.63
C ASN A 192 -10.16 -15.00 13.45
N GLU A 193 -9.21 -14.10 13.71
CA GLU A 193 -8.40 -13.51 12.64
C GLU A 193 -7.65 -14.58 11.81
N SER A 194 -7.17 -15.66 12.42
CA SER A 194 -6.39 -16.71 11.74
C SER A 194 -7.25 -17.49 10.73
N VAL A 195 -8.49 -17.83 11.11
CA VAL A 195 -9.47 -18.50 10.25
C VAL A 195 -9.93 -17.54 9.15
N GLY A 196 -10.19 -16.28 9.48
CA GLY A 196 -10.53 -15.26 8.50
C GLY A 196 -9.42 -15.07 7.46
N LEU A 197 -8.15 -15.02 7.88
CA LEU A 197 -6.99 -14.97 6.98
C LEU A 197 -6.87 -16.24 6.13
N GLY A 198 -7.19 -17.41 6.71
CA GLY A 198 -7.25 -18.69 5.99
C GLY A 198 -8.25 -18.63 4.83
N TYR A 199 -9.47 -18.18 5.08
CA TYR A 199 -10.48 -18.01 4.03
C TYR A 199 -10.11 -16.93 3.01
N LEU A 200 -9.52 -15.83 3.46
CA LEU A 200 -9.05 -14.80 2.55
C LEU A 200 -7.94 -15.32 1.62
N LYS A 201 -7.11 -16.26 2.08
CA LYS A 201 -6.04 -16.87 1.27
C LYS A 201 -6.57 -17.86 0.23
N THR A 202 -7.58 -18.66 0.56
CA THR A 202 -8.03 -19.76 -0.31
C THR A 202 -9.31 -19.46 -1.08
N HIS A 203 -10.17 -18.57 -0.56
CA HIS A 203 -11.53 -18.31 -1.04
C HIS A 203 -11.89 -16.80 -0.95
N ALA A 204 -10.99 -15.93 -1.44
CA ALA A 204 -11.15 -14.48 -1.31
C ALA A 204 -12.43 -13.95 -1.98
N ILE A 205 -12.71 -14.42 -3.20
CA ILE A 205 -13.85 -13.98 -4.02
C ILE A 205 -15.17 -14.43 -3.39
N GLU A 206 -15.22 -15.69 -2.94
CA GLU A 206 -16.37 -16.27 -2.26
C GLU A 206 -16.65 -15.54 -0.94
N PHE A 207 -15.60 -15.11 -0.23
CA PHE A 207 -15.74 -14.33 0.99
C PHE A 207 -16.35 -12.95 0.73
N VAL A 208 -15.92 -12.26 -0.34
CA VAL A 208 -16.55 -11.00 -0.77
C VAL A 208 -18.03 -11.22 -1.12
N ASN A 209 -18.34 -12.29 -1.86
CA ASN A 209 -19.71 -12.61 -2.26
C ASN A 209 -20.61 -12.95 -1.06
N TYR A 210 -20.10 -13.71 -0.10
CA TYR A 210 -20.78 -13.97 1.18
C TYR A 210 -21.17 -12.66 1.88
N ASN A 211 -20.22 -11.72 1.96
CA ASN A 211 -20.41 -10.44 2.65
C ASN A 211 -21.35 -9.44 1.92
N LYS A 212 -21.84 -9.77 0.72
CA LYS A 212 -22.91 -8.99 0.07
C LYS A 212 -24.28 -9.27 0.67
N ARG A 213 -24.48 -10.50 1.16
CA ARG A 213 -25.79 -11.02 1.60
C ARG A 213 -25.86 -11.19 3.11
N GLN A 214 -24.79 -11.69 3.71
CA GLN A 214 -24.70 -12.03 5.13
C GLN A 214 -23.65 -11.17 5.84
N MET A 215 -23.72 -11.18 7.18
CA MET A 215 -22.77 -10.47 8.02
C MET A 215 -21.65 -11.40 8.51
N SER A 216 -20.42 -10.90 8.51
CA SER A 216 -19.28 -11.55 9.15
C SER A 216 -18.73 -10.69 10.29
N ARG A 217 -18.35 -11.35 11.38
CA ARG A 217 -17.59 -10.73 12.48
C ARG A 217 -16.19 -11.32 12.53
N ILE A 218 -15.18 -10.47 12.54
CA ILE A 218 -13.78 -10.87 12.76
C ILE A 218 -13.35 -10.38 14.14
N TYR A 219 -12.59 -11.19 14.88
CA TYR A 219 -12.06 -10.82 16.19
C TYR A 219 -10.60 -11.28 16.37
N PRO A 220 -9.82 -10.62 17.24
CA PRO A 220 -8.41 -10.96 17.47
C PRO A 220 -8.27 -12.39 18.02
N LYS A 221 -7.16 -13.08 17.71
CA LYS A 221 -6.88 -14.40 18.29
C LYS A 221 -6.53 -14.30 19.79
N GLY A 222 -6.77 -15.38 20.55
CA GLY A 222 -6.48 -15.45 21.98
C GLY A 222 -5.02 -15.18 22.35
N GLY A 223 -4.07 -15.60 21.50
CA GLY A 223 -2.63 -15.36 21.72
C GLY A 223 -2.18 -13.88 21.70
N ARG A 224 -3.09 -12.92 21.52
CA ARG A 224 -2.81 -11.48 21.70
C ARG A 224 -3.16 -11.05 23.12
N VAL A 225 -2.46 -11.65 24.09
CA VAL A 225 -2.63 -11.38 25.53
C VAL A 225 -2.32 -9.93 25.89
N ASP A 226 -1.46 -9.28 25.09
CA ASP A 226 -1.11 -7.86 25.17
C ASP A 226 -2.20 -6.91 24.63
N SER A 227 -3.35 -7.45 24.22
CA SER A 227 -4.43 -6.70 23.57
C SER A 227 -4.01 -5.97 22.27
N SER A 228 -2.97 -6.44 21.57
CA SER A 228 -2.57 -5.89 20.27
C SER A 228 -3.68 -6.07 19.21
N ASN A 229 -3.70 -5.23 18.18
CA ASN A 229 -4.66 -5.35 17.08
C ASN A 229 -4.05 -5.96 15.81
N TYR A 230 -4.93 -6.55 15.00
CA TYR A 230 -4.63 -6.90 13.62
C TYR A 230 -5.03 -5.76 12.68
N MET A 231 -4.51 -5.76 11.45
CA MET A 231 -4.81 -4.70 10.48
C MET A 231 -6.24 -4.86 9.93
N PRO A 232 -7.18 -3.94 10.24
CA PRO A 232 -8.59 -4.11 9.87
C PRO A 232 -8.84 -4.01 8.37
N GLN A 233 -8.00 -3.23 7.66
CA GLN A 233 -8.09 -3.05 6.21
C GLN A 233 -8.11 -4.37 5.44
N ILE A 234 -7.38 -5.38 5.92
CA ILE A 234 -7.33 -6.72 5.31
C ILE A 234 -8.73 -7.33 5.18
N PHE A 235 -9.56 -7.19 6.22
CA PHE A 235 -10.91 -7.75 6.25
C PHE A 235 -11.95 -6.82 5.64
N TRP A 236 -11.74 -5.50 5.68
CA TRP A 236 -12.56 -4.56 4.91
C TRP A 236 -12.42 -4.79 3.41
N ASN A 237 -11.25 -5.18 2.92
CA ASN A 237 -11.03 -5.58 1.52
C ASN A 237 -11.87 -6.81 1.12
N ALA A 238 -12.17 -7.70 2.07
CA ALA A 238 -13.09 -8.83 1.87
C ALA A 238 -14.57 -8.46 2.07
N GLY A 239 -14.87 -7.21 2.44
CA GLY A 239 -16.23 -6.72 2.68
C GLY A 239 -16.80 -7.10 4.05
N CYS A 240 -15.97 -7.61 4.97
CA CYS A 240 -16.39 -7.93 6.33
C CYS A 240 -16.83 -6.67 7.07
N GLN A 241 -17.97 -6.74 7.77
CA GLN A 241 -18.63 -5.57 8.36
C GLN A 241 -18.19 -5.35 9.82
N MET A 242 -18.19 -6.41 10.64
CA MET A 242 -17.87 -6.33 12.07
C MET A 242 -16.41 -6.73 12.33
N VAL A 243 -15.47 -5.90 11.90
CA VAL A 243 -14.03 -6.11 12.13
C VAL A 243 -13.67 -5.58 13.51
N SER A 244 -13.76 -6.46 14.53
CA SER A 244 -13.65 -6.09 15.94
C SER A 244 -12.19 -5.91 16.35
N LEU A 245 -11.89 -4.82 17.05
CA LEU A 245 -10.56 -4.45 17.54
C LEU A 245 -10.60 -4.17 19.06
N ASN A 246 -9.44 -4.24 19.70
CA ASN A 246 -9.18 -3.91 21.09
C ASN A 246 -9.04 -2.39 21.26
N TYR A 247 -10.11 -1.72 21.69
CA TYR A 247 -10.18 -0.25 21.83
C TYR A 247 -9.24 0.32 22.89
N GLN A 248 -8.85 -0.49 23.88
CA GLN A 248 -7.92 -0.12 24.94
C GLN A 248 -6.49 0.14 24.42
N THR A 249 -6.15 -0.38 23.24
CA THR A 249 -4.80 -0.27 22.65
C THR A 249 -4.82 0.70 21.46
N PRO A 250 -4.26 1.91 21.58
CA PRO A 250 -4.28 2.94 20.53
C PRO A 250 -3.20 2.73 19.45
N ASP A 251 -3.00 1.48 19.02
CA ASP A 251 -2.04 1.14 17.99
C ASP A 251 -2.47 1.63 16.59
N LEU A 252 -1.62 1.42 15.59
CA LEU A 252 -1.88 1.86 14.22
C LEU A 252 -3.23 1.35 13.66
N ALA A 253 -3.64 0.13 14.01
CA ALA A 253 -4.90 -0.42 13.54
C ALA A 253 -6.09 0.32 14.16
N MET A 254 -6.02 0.62 15.46
CA MET A 254 -7.02 1.43 16.13
C MET A 254 -7.05 2.87 15.61
N GLN A 255 -5.89 3.47 15.39
CA GLN A 255 -5.73 4.78 14.77
C GLN A 255 -6.47 4.83 13.43
N LEU A 256 -6.21 3.87 12.53
CA LEU A 256 -6.89 3.74 11.23
C LEU A 256 -8.41 3.59 11.37
N ASN A 257 -8.87 2.78 12.32
CA ASN A 257 -10.29 2.59 12.60
C ASN A 257 -10.97 3.90 13.02
N GLN A 258 -10.43 4.59 14.01
CA GLN A 258 -11.01 5.84 14.51
C GLN A 258 -10.98 6.95 13.46
N GLY A 259 -9.89 7.04 12.68
CA GLY A 259 -9.79 8.00 11.59
C GLY A 259 -10.78 7.72 10.46
N LYS A 260 -10.97 6.46 10.07
CA LYS A 260 -11.90 6.08 9.00
C LYS A 260 -13.37 6.28 9.41
N PHE A 261 -13.75 5.92 10.63
CA PHE A 261 -15.12 6.07 11.13
C PHE A 261 -15.44 7.48 11.67
N GLU A 262 -14.52 8.43 11.61
CA GLU A 262 -14.82 9.86 11.79
C GLU A 262 -15.80 10.34 10.71
N TYR A 263 -15.62 9.83 9.49
CA TYR A 263 -16.42 10.18 8.31
C TYR A 263 -17.85 9.63 8.42
N ASN A 264 -18.74 10.16 7.57
CA ASN A 264 -20.19 9.92 7.64
C ASN A 264 -20.80 10.35 9.00
N GLY A 265 -20.41 11.54 9.48
CA GLY A 265 -20.95 12.12 10.71
C GLY A 265 -20.65 11.32 11.98
N SER A 266 -19.57 10.53 11.99
CA SER A 266 -19.17 9.69 13.13
C SER A 266 -20.26 8.73 13.63
N CYS A 267 -21.13 8.25 12.72
CA CYS A 267 -22.23 7.36 13.08
C CYS A 267 -21.80 5.89 13.27
N GLY A 268 -20.53 5.56 12.99
CA GLY A 268 -20.01 4.19 13.08
C GLY A 268 -20.35 3.29 11.89
N TYR A 269 -20.98 3.83 10.83
CA TYR A 269 -21.31 3.09 9.61
C TYR A 269 -20.71 3.80 8.39
N LEU A 270 -20.11 3.03 7.50
CA LEU A 270 -19.61 3.49 6.21
C LEU A 270 -20.17 2.58 5.12
N LEU A 271 -20.68 3.18 4.05
CA LEU A 271 -21.21 2.42 2.93
C LEU A 271 -20.05 1.76 2.17
N LYS A 272 -20.18 0.46 1.89
CA LYS A 272 -19.20 -0.25 1.05
C LYS A 272 -19.28 0.24 -0.40
N PRO A 273 -18.17 0.21 -1.16
CA PRO A 273 -18.20 0.52 -2.59
C PRO A 273 -19.17 -0.35 -3.38
N ASP A 274 -19.67 0.16 -4.51
CA ASP A 274 -20.78 -0.43 -5.28
C ASP A 274 -20.54 -1.88 -5.72
N PHE A 275 -19.35 -2.20 -6.22
CA PHE A 275 -18.98 -3.54 -6.67
C PHE A 275 -18.89 -4.56 -5.53
N MET A 276 -18.69 -4.11 -4.28
CA MET A 276 -18.71 -4.97 -3.08
C MET A 276 -20.12 -5.19 -2.52
N ARG A 277 -21.15 -4.60 -3.15
CA ARG A 277 -22.57 -4.73 -2.78
C ARG A 277 -23.39 -5.40 -3.86
N ARG A 278 -23.06 -5.15 -5.13
CA ARG A 278 -23.79 -5.66 -6.29
C ARG A 278 -23.65 -7.18 -6.46
N PRO A 279 -24.78 -7.92 -6.64
CA PRO A 279 -24.74 -9.37 -6.80
C PRO A 279 -24.17 -9.80 -8.16
N ASP A 280 -24.32 -8.98 -9.20
CA ASP A 280 -23.91 -9.25 -10.58
C ASP A 280 -22.43 -8.96 -10.87
N ARG A 281 -21.68 -8.43 -9.90
CA ARG A 281 -20.26 -8.07 -10.04
C ARG A 281 -19.39 -8.94 -9.17
N THR A 282 -18.37 -9.60 -9.72
CA THR A 282 -17.36 -10.32 -8.93
C THR A 282 -16.16 -9.42 -8.66
N PHE A 283 -15.55 -9.56 -7.50
CA PHE A 283 -14.38 -8.77 -7.10
C PHE A 283 -13.36 -9.66 -6.41
N ASP A 284 -12.12 -9.63 -6.90
CA ASP A 284 -10.97 -10.24 -6.26
C ASP A 284 -10.15 -9.16 -5.53
N PRO A 285 -10.07 -9.19 -4.19
CA PRO A 285 -9.32 -8.20 -3.42
C PRO A 285 -7.80 -8.25 -3.65
N PHE A 286 -7.27 -9.29 -4.30
CA PHE A 286 -5.85 -9.42 -4.64
C PHE A 286 -5.53 -9.09 -6.10
N SER A 287 -6.53 -8.65 -6.88
CA SER A 287 -6.30 -8.27 -8.28
C SER A 287 -5.32 -7.09 -8.39
N GLU A 288 -4.35 -7.21 -9.29
CA GLU A 288 -3.42 -6.13 -9.64
C GLU A 288 -3.92 -5.28 -10.81
N THR A 289 -4.99 -5.70 -11.50
CA THR A 289 -5.60 -4.98 -12.61
C THR A 289 -6.74 -4.08 -12.10
N PRO A 290 -6.93 -2.89 -12.71
CA PRO A 290 -8.10 -2.06 -12.44
C PRO A 290 -9.40 -2.85 -12.57
N VAL A 291 -10.29 -2.70 -11.60
CA VAL A 291 -11.60 -3.37 -11.61
C VAL A 291 -12.46 -2.73 -12.70
N ASP A 292 -13.12 -3.54 -13.52
CA ASP A 292 -14.02 -3.06 -14.55
C ASP A 292 -15.13 -2.17 -13.94
N GLY A 293 -15.26 -0.95 -14.47
CA GLY A 293 -16.19 0.07 -13.96
C GLY A 293 -15.66 0.93 -12.81
N VAL A 294 -14.44 0.71 -12.31
CA VAL A 294 -13.80 1.59 -11.31
C VAL A 294 -12.66 2.38 -11.93
N ILE A 295 -12.65 3.69 -11.68
CA ILE A 295 -11.60 4.59 -12.15
C ILE A 295 -10.44 4.54 -11.16
N ALA A 296 -9.35 3.88 -11.56
CA ALA A 296 -8.10 3.92 -10.81
C ALA A 296 -7.53 5.34 -10.76
N ALA A 297 -6.80 5.66 -9.70
CA ALA A 297 -6.23 6.99 -9.48
C ALA A 297 -4.70 6.98 -9.31
N THR A 298 -4.10 8.12 -9.60
CA THR A 298 -2.74 8.49 -9.23
C THR A 298 -2.85 9.56 -8.15
N CYS A 299 -2.29 9.29 -6.97
CA CYS A 299 -2.23 10.24 -5.87
C CYS A 299 -0.78 10.68 -5.66
N SER A 300 -0.56 11.99 -5.52
CA SER A 300 0.74 12.53 -5.15
C SER A 300 0.63 13.50 -3.99
N VAL A 301 1.52 13.38 -3.02
CA VAL A 301 1.53 14.18 -1.80
C VAL A 301 2.90 14.80 -1.63
N GLN A 302 2.97 16.12 -1.72
CA GLN A 302 4.18 16.88 -1.45
C GLN A 302 4.09 17.52 -0.08
N VAL A 303 4.90 17.05 0.87
CA VAL A 303 4.98 17.64 2.22
C VAL A 303 5.91 18.85 2.17
N ILE A 304 5.36 20.04 2.41
CA ILE A 304 6.08 21.31 2.25
C ILE A 304 6.67 21.74 3.59
N SER A 305 5.82 21.89 4.61
CA SER A 305 6.23 22.35 5.94
C SER A 305 5.28 21.87 7.04
N GLY A 306 5.69 22.02 8.29
CA GLY A 306 4.83 21.91 9.46
C GLY A 306 4.79 23.19 10.27
N GLN A 307 3.79 23.34 11.12
CA GLN A 307 3.60 24.48 12.02
C GLN A 307 3.22 23.97 13.41
N PHE A 308 3.85 24.55 14.44
CA PHE A 308 3.61 24.31 15.86
C PHE A 308 3.56 22.82 16.23
N LEU A 309 4.48 22.03 15.69
CA LEU A 309 4.53 20.58 15.92
C LEU A 309 4.96 20.24 17.35
N SER A 310 5.87 21.03 17.92
CA SER A 310 6.27 20.92 19.32
C SER A 310 6.65 22.29 19.88
N ASP A 311 6.43 22.43 21.17
CA ASP A 311 6.93 23.50 22.03
C ASP A 311 8.46 23.45 22.24
N LYS A 312 9.07 22.28 22.07
CA LYS A 312 10.50 22.04 22.24
C LYS A 312 11.23 22.12 20.90
N LYS A 313 12.53 22.44 20.97
CA LYS A 313 13.45 22.39 19.81
C LYS A 313 13.87 20.94 19.53
N ILE A 314 12.94 20.14 19.01
CA ILE A 314 13.18 18.74 18.62
C ILE A 314 13.32 18.59 17.11
N GLY A 315 13.89 17.47 16.67
CA GLY A 315 13.84 17.06 15.28
C GLY A 315 12.46 16.53 14.91
N THR A 316 11.99 16.79 13.69
CA THR A 316 10.71 16.21 13.20
C THR A 316 10.84 15.65 11.78
N TYR A 317 10.05 14.63 11.47
CA TYR A 317 9.85 14.12 10.11
C TYR A 317 8.42 13.67 9.89
N VAL A 318 7.99 13.59 8.62
CA VAL A 318 6.65 13.18 8.23
C VAL A 318 6.70 11.88 7.44
N GLU A 319 5.86 10.93 7.82
CA GLU A 319 5.56 9.71 7.06
C GLU A 319 4.22 9.86 6.34
N VAL A 320 4.16 9.37 5.10
CA VAL A 320 2.95 9.37 4.28
C VAL A 320 2.69 7.94 3.81
N ASP A 321 1.73 7.27 4.43
CA ASP A 321 1.33 5.90 4.11
C ASP A 321 0.00 5.88 3.34
N MET A 322 -0.23 4.82 2.58
CA MET A 322 -1.54 4.50 2.00
C MET A 322 -1.98 3.10 2.42
N TYR A 323 -3.24 2.97 2.81
CA TYR A 323 -3.87 1.72 3.22
C TYR A 323 -5.09 1.48 2.34
N GLY A 324 -5.19 0.30 1.71
CA GLY A 324 -6.28 -0.03 0.80
C GLY A 324 -6.26 -1.50 0.45
N LEU A 325 -6.41 -1.83 -0.84
CA LEU A 325 -6.08 -3.16 -1.34
C LEU A 325 -4.60 -3.49 -1.10
N PRO A 326 -4.20 -4.78 -1.09
CA PRO A 326 -2.80 -5.16 -0.95
C PRO A 326 -1.89 -4.46 -1.98
N THR A 327 -2.36 -4.32 -3.22
CA THR A 327 -1.67 -3.62 -4.32
C THR A 327 -1.55 -2.11 -4.09
N ASP A 328 -2.53 -1.50 -3.42
CA ASP A 328 -2.60 -0.06 -3.15
C ASP A 328 -1.86 0.32 -1.85
N THR A 329 -1.58 -0.67 -1.00
CA THR A 329 -1.01 -0.44 0.33
C THR A 329 0.49 -0.20 0.24
N ILE A 330 0.92 1.00 0.57
CA ILE A 330 2.34 1.39 0.65
C ILE A 330 2.60 1.95 2.05
N ARG A 331 3.51 1.30 2.78
CA ARG A 331 3.82 1.62 4.19
C ARG A 331 5.31 1.82 4.40
N LYS A 332 5.69 2.82 5.20
CA LYS A 332 7.07 3.12 5.60
C LYS A 332 8.06 3.33 4.43
N GLU A 333 7.55 3.54 3.21
CA GLU A 333 8.37 3.80 2.02
C GLU A 333 8.56 5.31 1.81
N PHE A 334 7.53 6.10 2.10
CA PHE A 334 7.53 7.55 1.93
C PHE A 334 7.67 8.26 3.27
N ARG A 335 8.87 8.79 3.51
CA ARG A 335 9.19 9.63 4.65
C ARG A 335 10.03 10.82 4.21
N THR A 336 9.80 11.98 4.81
CA THR A 336 10.63 13.17 4.58
C THR A 336 11.99 13.01 5.23
N ARG A 337 12.94 13.88 4.86
CA ARG A 337 14.14 14.09 5.69
C ARG A 337 13.74 14.66 7.05
N MET A 338 14.55 14.33 8.06
CA MET A 338 14.39 14.89 9.40
C MET A 338 14.93 16.32 9.44
N VAL A 339 14.14 17.24 9.98
CA VAL A 339 14.55 18.64 10.23
C VAL A 339 14.87 18.78 11.70
N MET A 340 16.16 18.92 12.03
CA MET A 340 16.65 18.97 13.41
C MET A 340 16.38 20.33 14.06
N ASN A 341 16.18 20.33 15.39
CA ASN A 341 16.10 21.53 16.23
C ASN A 341 15.03 22.56 15.81
N ASN A 342 13.98 22.12 15.12
CA ASN A 342 12.89 22.97 14.66
C ASN A 342 11.54 22.26 14.76
N GLY A 343 10.90 22.38 15.93
CA GLY A 343 9.51 21.93 16.15
C GLY A 343 8.45 22.99 15.85
N LEU A 344 8.84 24.25 15.62
CA LEU A 344 7.91 25.37 15.49
C LEU A 344 7.43 25.58 14.06
N ASN A 345 8.34 25.56 13.09
CA ASN A 345 8.03 25.79 11.67
C ASN A 345 9.01 25.06 10.73
N PRO A 346 9.16 23.72 10.84
CA PRO A 346 10.05 22.98 9.97
C PRO A 346 9.59 23.03 8.52
N VAL A 347 10.52 23.26 7.60
CA VAL A 347 10.29 23.18 6.15
C VAL A 347 11.01 21.95 5.63
N TYR A 348 10.23 21.00 5.11
CA TYR A 348 10.75 19.76 4.54
C TYR A 348 11.12 19.95 3.07
N ASN A 349 10.26 20.65 2.32
CA ASN A 349 10.37 20.93 0.87
C ASN A 349 10.91 19.74 0.07
N ASP A 350 10.36 18.55 0.34
CA ASP A 350 10.78 17.30 -0.29
C ASP A 350 10.05 17.07 -1.62
N GLU A 351 10.59 16.14 -2.42
CA GLU A 351 9.92 15.65 -3.63
C GLU A 351 8.55 15.06 -3.29
N SER A 352 7.60 15.22 -4.21
CA SER A 352 6.27 14.65 -4.04
C SER A 352 6.35 13.12 -3.95
N PHE A 353 5.73 12.56 -2.91
CA PHE A 353 5.51 11.12 -2.82
C PHE A 353 4.45 10.74 -3.84
N VAL A 354 4.71 9.75 -4.69
CA VAL A 354 3.81 9.40 -5.81
C VAL A 354 3.31 7.98 -5.64
N PHE A 355 2.01 7.85 -5.38
CA PHE A 355 1.23 6.63 -5.46
C PHE A 355 0.73 6.49 -6.90
N ARG A 356 1.56 5.87 -7.76
CA ARG A 356 1.36 5.86 -9.21
C ARG A 356 0.11 5.13 -9.67
N LYS A 357 -0.28 4.08 -8.96
CA LYS A 357 -1.38 3.20 -9.34
C LYS A 357 -2.15 2.83 -8.08
N VAL A 358 -3.28 3.50 -7.88
CA VAL A 358 -4.27 3.17 -6.86
C VAL A 358 -5.44 2.52 -7.58
N ILE A 359 -5.53 1.20 -7.49
CA ILE A 359 -6.53 0.36 -8.15
C ILE A 359 -7.93 0.73 -7.67
N LEU A 360 -8.09 0.96 -6.35
CA LEU A 360 -9.39 1.15 -5.74
C LEU A 360 -9.40 2.36 -4.78
N PRO A 361 -9.52 3.59 -5.32
CA PRO A 361 -9.48 4.81 -4.52
C PRO A 361 -10.55 4.87 -3.42
N ASP A 362 -11.77 4.40 -3.70
CA ASP A 362 -12.91 4.42 -2.77
C ASP A 362 -12.63 3.67 -1.45
N LEU A 363 -11.75 2.67 -1.48
CA LEU A 363 -11.40 1.87 -0.31
C LEU A 363 -10.07 2.32 0.33
N ALA A 364 -9.31 3.14 -0.40
CA ALA A 364 -8.00 3.59 0.00
C ALA A 364 -8.06 4.78 0.96
N VAL A 365 -7.11 4.81 1.89
CA VAL A 365 -6.99 5.82 2.93
C VAL A 365 -5.53 6.25 3.02
N LEU A 366 -5.31 7.56 2.91
CA LEU A 366 -4.03 8.22 3.08
C LEU A 366 -3.82 8.54 4.57
N ARG A 367 -2.65 8.20 5.11
CA ARG A 367 -2.24 8.54 6.47
C ARG A 367 -1.01 9.43 6.42
N ILE A 368 -1.11 10.61 7.00
CA ILE A 368 0.02 11.53 7.20
C ILE A 368 0.33 11.54 8.69
N ALA A 369 1.53 11.16 9.08
CA ALA A 369 1.92 11.07 10.48
C ALA A 369 3.26 11.78 10.70
N VAL A 370 3.34 12.52 11.81
CA VAL A 370 4.52 13.31 12.17
C VAL A 370 5.16 12.69 13.39
N TYR A 371 6.45 12.44 13.28
CA TYR A 371 7.26 11.84 14.33
C TYR A 371 8.37 12.79 14.76
N ASP A 372 8.78 12.66 16.03
CA ASP A 372 9.97 13.33 16.54
C ASP A 372 11.26 12.53 16.26
N ASP A 373 12.39 13.05 16.73
CA ASP A 373 13.71 12.42 16.67
C ASP A 373 13.82 11.10 17.47
N ASN A 374 12.95 10.87 18.44
CA ASN A 374 12.85 9.63 19.22
C ASN A 374 11.87 8.62 18.62
N ASN A 375 11.33 8.89 17.43
CA ASN A 375 10.26 8.11 16.78
C ASN A 375 8.94 8.08 17.57
N LYS A 376 8.71 9.05 18.44
CA LYS A 376 7.43 9.25 19.10
C LYS A 376 6.48 9.98 18.16
N LEU A 377 5.24 9.50 18.08
CA LEU A 377 4.20 10.13 17.29
C LEU A 377 3.79 11.47 17.94
N ILE A 378 3.94 12.55 17.18
CA ILE A 378 3.45 13.88 17.58
C ILE A 378 1.96 13.99 17.24
N GLY A 379 1.60 13.57 16.03
CA GLY A 379 0.22 13.59 15.57
C GLY A 379 0.09 12.96 14.19
N GLN A 380 -1.13 12.56 13.85
CA GLN A 380 -1.47 11.96 12.57
C GLN A 380 -2.78 12.51 12.01
N ARG A 381 -2.99 12.34 10.71
CA ARG A 381 -4.27 12.53 10.04
C ARG A 381 -4.53 11.37 9.09
N ILE A 382 -5.77 10.90 9.11
CA ILE A 382 -6.27 9.83 8.25
C ILE A 382 -7.33 10.43 7.32
N LEU A 383 -7.11 10.25 6.01
CA LEU A 383 -7.84 10.88 4.93
C LEU A 383 -8.24 9.82 3.90
N PRO A 384 -9.51 9.39 3.85
CA PRO A 384 -10.03 8.60 2.73
C PRO A 384 -9.73 9.32 1.42
N LEU A 385 -9.41 8.56 0.36
CA LEU A 385 -9.24 9.15 -0.96
C LEU A 385 -10.57 9.58 -1.56
N ASP A 386 -11.65 8.88 -1.20
CA ASP A 386 -13.02 9.32 -1.50
C ASP A 386 -13.31 10.68 -0.87
N GLY A 387 -13.70 11.65 -1.70
CA GLY A 387 -13.95 13.04 -1.30
C GLY A 387 -12.71 13.87 -0.96
N LEU A 388 -11.48 13.36 -1.16
CA LEU A 388 -10.25 14.10 -0.84
C LEU A 388 -10.06 15.30 -1.79
N GLN A 389 -9.86 16.49 -1.21
CA GLN A 389 -9.67 17.70 -2.00
C GLN A 389 -8.18 17.91 -2.37
N ALA A 390 -7.91 18.07 -3.67
CA ALA A 390 -6.58 18.38 -4.19
C ALA A 390 -6.16 19.85 -3.96
N GLY A 391 -4.90 20.15 -4.28
CA GLY A 391 -4.25 21.45 -4.17
C GLY A 391 -3.42 21.63 -2.89
N TYR A 392 -3.04 22.88 -2.63
CA TYR A 392 -2.36 23.28 -1.39
C TYR A 392 -3.34 23.28 -0.21
N ARG A 393 -3.05 22.49 0.82
CA ARG A 393 -3.92 22.29 1.98
C ARG A 393 -3.13 22.35 3.28
N HIS A 394 -3.75 22.96 4.29
CA HIS A 394 -3.36 22.79 5.68
C HIS A 394 -4.12 21.58 6.26
N ILE A 395 -3.39 20.69 6.91
CA ILE A 395 -3.90 19.48 7.52
C ILE A 395 -3.62 19.56 9.02
N SER A 396 -4.66 19.86 9.78
CA SER A 396 -4.60 19.83 11.25
C SER A 396 -4.43 18.39 11.73
N LEU A 397 -3.40 18.18 12.55
CA LEU A 397 -3.09 16.86 13.07
C LEU A 397 -4.04 16.47 14.20
N ARG A 398 -4.15 15.16 14.43
CA ARG A 398 -4.89 14.55 15.52
C ARG A 398 -3.96 13.70 16.37
N ASN A 399 -4.35 13.45 17.62
CA ASN A 399 -3.63 12.51 18.48
C ASN A 399 -3.94 11.05 18.09
N GLU A 400 -3.41 10.09 18.84
CA GLU A 400 -3.64 8.66 18.64
C GLU A 400 -5.13 8.27 18.77
N GLY A 401 -5.87 8.94 19.66
CA GLY A 401 -7.32 8.77 19.86
C GLY A 401 -8.19 9.54 18.85
N ASN A 402 -7.61 9.97 17.72
CA ASN A 402 -8.24 10.77 16.67
C ASN A 402 -8.91 12.08 17.18
N LYS A 403 -8.47 12.63 18.32
CA LYS A 403 -8.90 13.94 18.83
C LYS A 403 -8.07 15.06 18.19
N PRO A 404 -8.67 16.21 17.85
CA PRO A 404 -7.97 17.29 17.16
C PRO A 404 -6.89 17.91 18.05
N LEU A 405 -5.71 18.15 17.48
CA LEU A 405 -4.66 18.96 18.12
C LEU A 405 -4.82 20.42 17.68
N SER A 406 -4.73 21.36 18.62
CA SER A 406 -5.10 22.77 18.35
C SER A 406 -4.14 23.50 17.41
N LEU A 407 -2.83 23.30 17.57
CA LEU A 407 -1.79 24.02 16.82
C LEU A 407 -1.07 23.17 15.75
N PRO A 408 -0.66 21.91 16.05
CA PRO A 408 0.11 21.08 15.11
C PRO A 408 -0.60 20.91 13.76
N THR A 409 0.01 21.46 12.71
CA THR A 409 -0.54 21.48 11.35
C THR A 409 0.55 21.15 10.34
N ILE A 410 0.20 20.44 9.27
CA ILE A 410 1.07 20.18 8.12
C ILE A 410 0.54 20.95 6.90
N PHE A 411 1.44 21.59 6.16
CA PHE A 411 1.14 22.18 4.87
C PHE A 411 1.68 21.28 3.76
N CYS A 412 0.78 20.85 2.86
CA CYS A 412 1.13 19.97 1.76
C CYS A 412 0.38 20.33 0.48
N ASN A 413 0.91 19.89 -0.66
CA ASN A 413 0.20 19.90 -1.94
C ASN A 413 -0.24 18.48 -2.29
N ILE A 414 -1.53 18.27 -2.49
CA ILE A 414 -2.11 16.98 -2.87
C ILE A 414 -2.54 17.06 -4.33
N VAL A 415 -2.10 16.12 -5.15
CA VAL A 415 -2.49 16.00 -6.56
C VAL A 415 -3.18 14.66 -6.76
N LEU A 416 -4.45 14.70 -7.16
CA LEU A 416 -5.24 13.53 -7.52
C LEU A 416 -5.53 13.59 -9.02
N LYS A 417 -5.14 12.55 -9.75
CA LYS A 417 -5.36 12.41 -11.19
C LYS A 417 -5.94 11.03 -11.49
N THR A 418 -6.67 10.90 -12.58
CA THR A 418 -7.03 9.58 -13.11
C THR A 418 -5.77 8.82 -13.53
N TYR A 419 -5.69 7.54 -13.17
CA TYR A 419 -4.60 6.68 -13.61
C TYR A 419 -4.72 6.41 -15.11
N VAL A 420 -3.63 6.67 -15.84
CA VAL A 420 -3.50 6.37 -17.26
C VAL A 420 -2.37 5.36 -17.41
N PRO A 421 -2.62 4.16 -17.97
CA PRO A 421 -1.57 3.19 -18.24
C PRO A 421 -0.51 3.74 -19.21
N ASP A 422 0.74 3.34 -19.01
CA ASP A 422 1.85 3.74 -19.88
C ASP A 422 1.56 3.32 -21.34
N GLY A 423 1.75 4.24 -22.29
CA GLY A 423 1.46 4.03 -23.72
C GLY A 423 0.07 4.50 -24.18
N PHE A 424 -0.85 4.82 -23.26
CA PHE A 424 -2.17 5.37 -23.60
C PHE A 424 -2.28 6.89 -23.42
N GLY A 425 -1.18 7.57 -23.08
CA GLY A 425 -1.15 9.03 -22.85
C GLY A 425 -1.69 9.82 -24.04
N ASP A 426 -1.21 9.52 -25.26
CA ASP A 426 -1.64 10.22 -26.48
C ASP A 426 -3.14 10.07 -26.75
N ILE A 427 -3.70 8.90 -26.45
CA ILE A 427 -5.13 8.62 -26.60
C ILE A 427 -5.92 9.43 -25.58
N VAL A 428 -5.49 9.46 -24.32
CA VAL A 428 -6.17 10.24 -23.28
C VAL A 428 -6.09 11.73 -23.54
N ASP A 429 -4.95 12.24 -24.02
CA ASP A 429 -4.80 13.64 -24.40
C ASP A 429 -5.70 14.00 -25.58
N ALA A 430 -5.82 13.11 -26.58
CA ALA A 430 -6.74 13.27 -27.70
C ALA A 430 -8.22 13.26 -27.26
N LEU A 431 -8.58 12.42 -26.28
CA LEU A 431 -9.94 12.37 -25.72
C LEU A 431 -10.24 13.57 -24.81
N SER A 432 -9.24 14.11 -24.13
CA SER A 432 -9.37 15.26 -23.23
C SER A 432 -9.55 16.58 -23.99
N ASP A 433 -8.88 16.72 -25.14
CA ASP A 433 -9.02 17.88 -26.02
C ASP A 433 -9.15 17.45 -27.50
N PRO A 434 -10.34 16.98 -27.93
CA PRO A 434 -10.54 16.44 -29.26
C PRO A 434 -10.40 17.51 -30.35
N LYS A 435 -10.73 18.78 -30.05
CA LYS A 435 -10.62 19.88 -31.02
C LYS A 435 -9.16 20.17 -31.34
N LYS A 436 -8.30 20.23 -30.32
CA LYS A 436 -6.86 20.45 -30.51
C LYS A 436 -6.21 19.28 -31.26
N PHE A 437 -6.59 18.05 -30.94
CA PHE A 437 -6.08 16.86 -31.64
C PHE A 437 -6.44 16.89 -33.13
N LEU A 438 -7.72 17.11 -33.46
CA LEU A 438 -8.18 17.23 -34.85
C LEU A 438 -7.50 18.39 -35.58
N SER A 439 -7.36 19.55 -34.93
CA SER A 439 -6.68 20.71 -35.53
C SER A 439 -5.21 20.45 -35.84
N VAL A 440 -4.49 19.74 -34.97
CA VAL A 440 -3.09 19.35 -35.23
C VAL A 440 -3.01 18.34 -36.37
N MET A 441 -3.93 17.37 -36.41
CA MET A 441 -4.00 16.41 -37.52
C MET A 441 -4.30 17.09 -38.86
N GLU A 442 -5.25 18.02 -38.89
CA GLU A 442 -5.62 18.79 -40.08
C GLU A 442 -4.46 19.65 -40.56
N LYS A 443 -3.81 20.41 -39.66
CA LYS A 443 -2.60 21.18 -39.99
C LYS A 443 -1.48 20.30 -40.53
N ARG A 444 -1.33 19.08 -40.01
CA ARG A 444 -0.33 18.12 -40.50
C ARG A 444 -0.69 17.61 -41.89
N ALA A 445 -1.96 17.32 -42.15
CA ALA A 445 -2.45 16.93 -43.46
C ALA A 445 -2.29 18.06 -44.49
N ASP A 446 -2.58 19.30 -44.12
CA ASP A 446 -2.40 20.48 -44.96
C ASP A 446 -0.91 20.73 -45.27
N GLN A 447 -0.02 20.56 -44.29
CA GLN A 447 1.43 20.62 -44.51
C GLN A 447 1.93 19.52 -45.44
N MET A 448 1.41 18.29 -45.32
CA MET A 448 1.75 17.20 -46.24
C MET A 448 1.26 17.50 -47.67
N ARG A 449 0.03 18.00 -47.81
CA ARG A 449 -0.52 18.44 -49.10
C ARG A 449 0.30 19.58 -49.71
N ALA A 450 0.76 20.53 -48.90
CA ALA A 450 1.61 21.64 -49.35
C ALA A 450 3.00 21.18 -49.83
N MET A 451 3.49 20.03 -49.37
CA MET A 451 4.73 19.39 -49.88
C MET A 451 4.49 18.49 -51.11
N GLY A 452 3.25 18.46 -51.65
CA GLY A 452 2.91 17.67 -52.82
C GLY A 452 2.74 16.18 -52.55
N ILE A 453 2.55 15.78 -51.28
CA ILE A 453 2.30 14.39 -50.88
C ILE A 453 0.78 14.22 -50.78
N GLU A 454 0.16 13.54 -51.74
CA GLU A 454 -1.27 13.23 -51.67
C GLU A 454 -1.51 12.01 -50.78
N THR A 455 -2.64 11.97 -50.09
CA THR A 455 -2.99 10.85 -49.20
C THR A 455 -3.10 9.50 -49.91
N SER A 456 -3.29 9.52 -51.23
CA SER A 456 -3.28 8.35 -52.12
C SER A 456 -1.88 7.78 -52.38
N ASP A 457 -0.83 8.59 -52.20
CA ASP A 457 0.57 8.20 -52.47
C ASP A 457 1.25 7.58 -51.23
N ILE A 458 0.57 7.62 -50.08
CA ILE A 458 1.07 7.11 -48.80
C ILE A 458 0.68 5.64 -48.68
N ALA A 459 1.66 4.73 -48.71
CA ALA A 459 1.44 3.32 -48.41
C ALA A 459 1.18 3.10 -46.91
N ASP A 460 0.26 2.20 -46.58
CA ASP A 460 0.04 1.76 -45.20
C ASP A 460 1.28 1.04 -44.67
N VAL A 461 2.07 1.74 -43.86
CA VAL A 461 3.23 1.16 -43.18
C VAL A 461 2.77 0.56 -41.85
N PRO A 462 3.05 -0.73 -41.56
CA PRO A 462 2.71 -1.33 -40.28
C PRO A 462 3.36 -0.56 -39.13
N ASN A 463 2.57 -0.13 -38.14
CA ASN A 463 3.07 0.52 -36.94
C ASN A 463 3.74 -0.54 -36.03
N ASP A 464 5.03 -0.40 -35.76
CA ASP A 464 5.85 -1.39 -35.03
C ASP A 464 5.59 -1.44 -33.51
N ASN A 465 4.49 -0.84 -33.03
CA ASN A 465 4.15 -0.75 -31.60
C ASN A 465 3.15 -1.80 -31.09
N SER A 466 2.83 -2.85 -31.86
CA SER A 466 2.04 -3.98 -31.36
C SER A 466 2.82 -5.29 -31.39
N LYS A 467 3.48 -5.63 -30.27
CA LYS A 467 3.81 -7.03 -30.00
C LYS A 467 2.59 -7.72 -29.40
N ASN A 468 2.24 -8.83 -30.04
CA ASN A 468 1.23 -9.83 -29.71
C ASN A 468 -0.22 -9.48 -30.05
N ASP A 469 -0.59 -9.78 -31.30
CA ASP A 469 -1.65 -10.77 -31.52
C ASP A 469 -1.51 -11.44 -32.90
N LYS A 470 -1.21 -12.75 -32.91
CA LYS A 470 -1.27 -13.61 -34.09
C LYS A 470 -2.38 -14.64 -33.88
N LYS A 471 -3.56 -14.38 -34.46
CA LYS A 471 -4.09 -15.15 -35.60
C LYS A 471 -5.43 -14.56 -36.05
N GLY A 472 -5.41 -13.93 -37.22
CA GLY A 472 -6.61 -13.54 -37.95
C GLY A 472 -7.18 -14.66 -38.80
N LYS A 473 -8.43 -14.48 -39.24
CA LYS A 473 -8.74 -14.08 -40.62
C LYS A 473 -10.24 -13.82 -40.75
N SER A 474 -10.54 -12.64 -41.29
CA SER A 474 -11.84 -12.21 -41.80
C SER A 474 -12.18 -12.92 -43.12
N ASN A 475 -13.48 -13.04 -43.39
CA ASN A 475 -14.05 -12.62 -44.67
C ASN A 475 -15.52 -12.21 -44.49
N ASN A 476 -15.86 -11.06 -45.06
CA ASN A 476 -17.18 -10.41 -45.06
C ASN A 476 -18.20 -11.17 -45.90
N LEU A 477 -19.49 -11.16 -45.51
CA LEU A 477 -20.56 -10.37 -46.14
C LEU A 477 -21.97 -10.72 -45.59
N LYS A 478 -22.67 -9.66 -45.16
CA LYS A 478 -24.13 -9.35 -45.25
C LYS A 478 -25.23 -10.31 -44.71
N ALA A 479 -25.97 -9.72 -43.76
CA ALA A 479 -27.43 -9.54 -43.71
C ALA A 479 -28.39 -10.74 -43.53
N ASN A 480 -28.99 -10.76 -42.33
CA ASN A 480 -30.41 -10.90 -42.00
C ASN A 480 -31.12 -12.28 -41.97
N VAL A 481 -31.98 -12.40 -40.95
CA VAL A 481 -33.13 -13.32 -40.72
C VAL A 481 -32.90 -14.62 -39.92
N THR A 482 -33.64 -14.64 -38.81
CA THR A 482 -34.25 -15.62 -37.88
C THR A 482 -34.40 -17.12 -38.26
N PRO A 483 -34.88 -18.01 -37.34
CA PRO A 483 -34.16 -19.22 -36.91
C PRO A 483 -34.86 -20.54 -37.30
N GLN A 484 -34.14 -21.66 -37.43
CA GLN A 484 -34.69 -22.99 -37.13
C GLN A 484 -33.69 -24.15 -37.24
N SER A 485 -33.86 -25.08 -36.29
CA SER A 485 -33.85 -26.55 -36.38
C SER A 485 -32.64 -27.32 -36.92
N SER A 486 -32.08 -28.11 -35.99
CA SER A 486 -31.84 -29.57 -36.03
C SER A 486 -30.93 -30.25 -37.06
N SER A 487 -30.31 -31.31 -36.51
CA SER A 487 -29.87 -32.60 -37.06
C SER A 487 -28.42 -32.77 -37.52
N GLU A 488 -27.71 -33.57 -36.71
CA GLU A 488 -26.89 -34.76 -37.03
C GLU A 488 -25.72 -34.57 -38.01
N ILE A 489 -24.50 -35.10 -37.77
CA ILE A 489 -24.15 -36.52 -37.80
C ILE A 489 -22.75 -36.72 -37.18
N ARG A 490 -22.61 -37.81 -36.42
CA ARG A 490 -21.38 -38.43 -35.87
C ARG A 490 -20.64 -39.21 -36.98
N PRO A 491 -19.32 -39.49 -36.90
CA PRO A 491 -18.90 -40.79 -36.32
C PRO A 491 -17.57 -40.71 -35.52
N ALA A 492 -17.52 -41.31 -34.32
CA ALA A 492 -16.83 -42.59 -34.01
C ALA A 492 -15.28 -42.47 -34.04
N ALA A 493 -14.57 -42.40 -32.91
CA ALA A 493 -14.26 -43.46 -31.94
C ALA A 493 -13.51 -44.66 -32.53
N THR A 494 -12.23 -44.80 -32.16
CA THR A 494 -11.61 -46.10 -31.84
C THR A 494 -10.45 -45.91 -30.87
N ALA A 495 -10.47 -46.74 -29.82
CA ALA A 495 -9.51 -46.83 -28.75
C ALA A 495 -8.37 -47.81 -29.08
N ALA A 496 -7.22 -47.68 -28.42
CA ALA A 496 -6.38 -48.82 -28.06
C ALA A 496 -5.43 -48.46 -26.89
N GLN A 497 -5.46 -49.31 -25.87
CA GLN A 497 -4.53 -49.35 -24.73
C GLN A 497 -3.29 -50.18 -25.08
N GLY A 498 -2.13 -49.89 -24.47
CA GLY A 498 -1.04 -50.85 -24.30
C GLY A 498 0.35 -50.24 -24.05
N PRO A 499 1.25 -50.85 -23.26
CA PRO A 499 2.17 -50.16 -22.34
C PRO A 499 3.67 -50.30 -22.68
N GLY A 500 4.51 -49.34 -22.26
CA GLY A 500 5.99 -49.48 -22.33
C GLY A 500 6.74 -48.16 -22.12
N PRO A 501 8.01 -48.16 -21.65
CA PRO A 501 8.51 -47.19 -20.68
C PRO A 501 9.41 -46.11 -21.29
N ASP A 502 9.23 -44.84 -20.88
CA ASP A 502 10.20 -43.77 -21.16
C ASP A 502 10.54 -42.98 -19.90
N THR A 503 11.59 -43.44 -19.24
CA THR A 503 12.39 -42.74 -18.23
C THR A 503 13.14 -41.55 -18.85
N LYS A 504 12.42 -40.52 -19.35
CA LYS A 504 13.02 -39.26 -19.81
C LYS A 504 12.18 -37.99 -19.55
N LYS A 505 11.21 -38.02 -18.64
CA LYS A 505 10.36 -36.86 -18.29
C LYS A 505 10.46 -36.38 -16.83
N ALA A 506 11.62 -36.54 -16.20
CA ALA A 506 11.81 -36.12 -14.80
C ALA A 506 12.74 -34.91 -14.60
N VAL A 507 13.24 -34.28 -15.66
CA VAL A 507 14.27 -33.21 -15.56
C VAL A 507 13.68 -31.79 -15.58
N GLU A 508 12.36 -31.63 -15.62
CA GLU A 508 11.74 -30.31 -15.91
C GLU A 508 10.89 -29.74 -14.77
N LEU A 509 11.37 -29.83 -13.52
CA LEU A 509 10.62 -29.31 -12.35
C LEU A 509 11.39 -28.37 -11.41
N ILE A 510 12.58 -27.88 -11.80
CA ILE A 510 13.25 -26.81 -11.07
C ILE A 510 13.35 -25.59 -12.00
N PRO A 511 12.62 -24.49 -11.71
CA PRO A 511 12.71 -23.27 -12.51
C PRO A 511 14.16 -22.79 -12.57
N GLN A 512 14.72 -22.71 -13.78
CA GLN A 512 16.05 -22.17 -14.00
C GLN A 512 16.04 -20.67 -13.71
N VAL A 513 16.74 -20.25 -12.65
CA VAL A 513 16.94 -18.84 -12.29
C VAL A 513 17.86 -18.20 -13.33
N LYS A 514 17.33 -17.29 -14.15
CA LYS A 514 18.15 -16.51 -15.08
C LYS A 514 18.68 -15.25 -14.42
N ILE A 515 19.83 -14.78 -14.86
CA ILE A 515 20.50 -13.58 -14.30
C ILE A 515 19.71 -12.32 -14.65
N GLU A 516 19.00 -12.33 -15.78
CA GLU A 516 18.06 -11.29 -16.19
C GLU A 516 16.93 -11.11 -15.17
N ASP A 517 16.45 -12.21 -14.58
CA ASP A 517 15.39 -12.17 -13.56
C ASP A 517 15.90 -11.55 -12.26
N LEU A 518 17.17 -11.82 -11.88
CA LEU A 518 17.81 -11.20 -10.72
C LEU A 518 17.99 -9.68 -10.90
N LYS A 519 18.29 -9.23 -12.12
CA LYS A 519 18.40 -7.79 -12.46
C LYS A 519 17.05 -7.08 -12.43
N GLN A 520 15.94 -7.80 -12.60
CA GLN A 520 14.59 -7.25 -12.51
C GLN A 520 14.07 -7.15 -11.06
N MET A 521 14.76 -7.76 -10.08
CA MET A 521 14.35 -7.70 -8.68
C MET A 521 14.40 -6.26 -8.13
N LYS A 522 13.38 -5.89 -7.33
CA LYS A 522 13.21 -4.55 -6.72
C LYS A 522 14.49 -4.07 -6.02
N ALA A 523 15.23 -4.96 -5.36
CA ALA A 523 16.48 -4.65 -4.67
C ALA A 523 17.59 -4.16 -5.62
N TYR A 524 17.78 -4.83 -6.76
CA TYR A 524 18.77 -4.45 -7.77
C TYR A 524 18.40 -3.13 -8.47
N LEU A 525 17.12 -2.97 -8.85
CA LEU A 525 16.62 -1.72 -9.43
C LEU A 525 16.73 -0.52 -8.47
N LYS A 526 16.54 -0.74 -7.16
CA LYS A 526 16.72 0.29 -6.13
C LYS A 526 18.18 0.71 -6.02
N GLN A 527 19.11 -0.24 -6.09
CA GLN A 527 20.54 0.04 -6.09
C GLN A 527 20.96 0.85 -7.32
N LEU A 528 20.47 0.51 -8.52
CA LEU A 528 20.72 1.29 -9.74
C LEU A 528 20.22 2.73 -9.62
N LYS A 529 19.01 2.95 -9.07
CA LYS A 529 18.49 4.30 -8.84
C LYS A 529 19.34 5.09 -7.84
N LYS A 530 19.87 4.44 -6.79
CA LYS A 530 20.78 5.07 -5.82
C LYS A 530 22.07 5.52 -6.51
N GLN A 531 22.68 4.62 -7.28
CA GLN A 531 23.91 4.88 -8.03
C GLN A 531 23.74 6.01 -9.06
N GLN A 532 22.59 6.07 -9.74
CA GLN A 532 22.28 7.18 -10.64
C GLN A 532 22.19 8.53 -9.91
N LYS A 533 21.62 8.58 -8.70
CA LYS A 533 21.56 9.80 -7.88
C LYS A 533 22.95 10.25 -7.42
N GLU A 534 23.80 9.32 -7.01
CA GLU A 534 25.20 9.59 -6.62
C GLU A 534 25.99 10.19 -7.80
N LEU A 535 25.89 9.59 -8.99
CA LEU A 535 26.58 10.09 -10.19
C LEU A 535 26.07 11.48 -10.60
N ASN A 536 24.75 11.72 -10.54
CA ASN A 536 24.17 13.03 -10.86
C ASN A 536 24.61 14.10 -9.84
N SER A 537 24.74 13.74 -8.57
CA SER A 537 25.24 14.64 -7.52
C SER A 537 26.70 15.01 -7.75
N LEU A 538 27.54 14.04 -8.10
CA LEU A 538 28.95 14.26 -8.42
C LEU A 538 29.10 15.17 -9.65
N LYS A 539 28.36 14.91 -10.74
CA LYS A 539 28.35 15.78 -11.93
C LYS A 539 27.92 17.21 -11.61
N LYS A 540 26.95 17.39 -10.71
CA LYS A 540 26.51 18.72 -10.26
C LYS A 540 27.57 19.42 -9.42
N LYS A 541 28.37 18.69 -8.63
CA LYS A 541 29.53 19.22 -7.90
C LYS A 541 30.59 19.69 -8.91
N HIS A 542 30.98 18.85 -9.85
CA HIS A 542 31.95 19.19 -10.91
C HIS A 542 31.51 20.43 -11.69
N ALA A 543 30.23 20.51 -12.12
CA ALA A 543 29.71 21.66 -12.85
C ALA A 543 29.79 22.99 -12.05
N LYS A 544 29.64 22.94 -10.72
CA LYS A 544 29.81 24.12 -9.86
C LYS A 544 31.28 24.54 -9.78
N GLU A 545 32.19 23.58 -9.65
CA GLU A 545 33.64 23.81 -9.62
C GLU A 545 34.13 24.39 -10.96
N HIS A 546 33.68 23.84 -12.09
CA HIS A 546 33.91 24.41 -13.42
C HIS A 546 33.48 25.88 -13.50
N SER A 547 32.26 26.19 -13.06
CA SER A 547 31.75 27.57 -13.09
C SER A 547 32.53 28.51 -12.15
N ALA A 548 32.97 28.01 -10.99
CA ALA A 548 33.74 28.79 -10.03
C ALA A 548 35.14 29.14 -10.58
N VAL A 549 35.85 28.15 -11.13
CA VAL A 549 37.17 28.34 -11.75
C VAL A 549 37.07 29.27 -12.96
N GLN A 550 36.07 29.07 -13.83
CA GLN A 550 35.87 29.93 -15.00
C GLN A 550 35.61 31.40 -14.60
N LYS A 551 34.80 31.64 -13.56
CA LYS A 551 34.57 33.00 -13.03
C LYS A 551 35.86 33.60 -12.47
N LEU A 552 36.63 32.81 -11.71
CA LEU A 552 37.91 33.28 -11.15
C LEU A 552 38.88 33.67 -12.27
N HIS A 553 39.06 32.81 -13.28
CA HIS A 553 39.90 33.07 -14.44
C HIS A 553 39.46 34.33 -15.19
N CYS A 554 38.16 34.50 -15.46
CA CYS A 554 37.62 35.72 -16.09
C CYS A 554 37.96 36.97 -15.26
N THR A 555 37.69 36.96 -13.95
CA THR A 555 37.96 38.12 -13.09
C THR A 555 39.46 38.46 -12.97
N GLN A 556 40.35 37.48 -13.08
CA GLN A 556 41.79 37.72 -13.09
C GLN A 556 42.23 38.38 -14.39
N VAL A 557 41.73 37.92 -15.54
CA VAL A 557 42.01 38.55 -16.85
C VAL A 557 41.46 39.98 -16.89
N ASP A 558 40.22 40.20 -16.44
CA ASP A 558 39.59 41.52 -16.41
C ASP A 558 40.40 42.54 -15.57
N LYS A 559 40.97 42.11 -14.43
CA LYS A 559 41.83 42.96 -13.60
C LYS A 559 43.12 43.36 -14.32
N ILE A 560 43.74 42.45 -15.06
CA ILE A 560 44.98 42.71 -15.78
C ILE A 560 44.73 43.67 -16.95
N VAL A 561 43.61 43.51 -17.65
CA VAL A 561 43.18 44.42 -18.73
C VAL A 561 42.88 45.81 -18.16
N ALA A 562 42.11 45.90 -17.07
CA ALA A 562 41.77 47.17 -16.45
C ALA A 562 43.00 47.92 -15.91
N GLN A 563 44.00 47.20 -15.38
CA GLN A 563 45.27 47.77 -14.94
C GLN A 563 46.05 48.36 -16.12
N TYR A 564 46.15 47.62 -17.23
CA TYR A 564 46.80 48.09 -18.46
C TYR A 564 46.13 49.34 -19.03
N ASP A 565 44.79 49.34 -19.13
CA ASP A 565 44.04 50.50 -19.64
C ASP A 565 44.26 51.74 -18.76
N LYS A 566 44.31 51.57 -17.43
CA LYS A 566 44.57 52.65 -16.48
C LYS A 566 45.98 53.22 -16.61
N GLU A 567 46.99 52.37 -16.77
CA GLU A 567 48.39 52.79 -16.93
C GLU A 567 48.62 53.45 -18.29
N LYS A 568 48.02 52.91 -19.35
CA LYS A 568 48.03 53.50 -20.69
C LYS A 568 47.40 54.90 -20.70
N LEU A 569 46.20 55.05 -20.14
CA LEU A 569 45.52 56.34 -20.00
C LEU A 569 46.33 57.35 -19.17
N SER A 570 47.09 56.87 -18.18
CA SER A 570 47.98 57.72 -17.38
C SER A 570 49.11 58.29 -18.24
N HIS A 571 49.78 57.45 -19.03
CA HIS A 571 50.83 57.89 -19.96
C HIS A 571 50.31 58.85 -21.03
N GLU A 572 49.13 58.59 -21.59
CA GLU A 572 48.47 59.48 -22.56
C GLU A 572 48.12 60.85 -21.93
N LYS A 573 47.59 60.89 -20.70
CA LYS A 573 47.29 62.15 -19.99
C LYS A 573 48.54 62.94 -19.61
N ILE A 574 49.63 62.25 -19.26
CA ILE A 574 50.93 62.90 -18.96
C ILE A 574 51.47 63.57 -20.23
N LEU A 575 51.40 62.88 -21.37
CA LEU A 575 51.78 63.43 -22.67
C LEU A 575 50.93 64.64 -23.05
N GLU A 576 49.60 64.57 -22.89
CA GLU A 576 48.69 65.68 -23.20
C GLU A 576 48.99 66.93 -22.36
N LYS A 577 49.27 66.76 -21.06
CA LYS A 577 49.69 67.85 -20.16
C LYS A 577 51.06 68.42 -20.51
N ALA A 578 52.00 67.58 -20.94
CA ALA A 578 53.34 68.01 -21.34
C ALA A 578 53.31 68.82 -22.65
N ILE A 579 52.49 68.41 -23.62
CA ILE A 579 52.27 69.13 -24.88
C ILE A 579 51.65 70.50 -24.64
N LYS A 580 50.68 70.62 -23.71
CA LYS A 580 50.06 71.91 -23.34
C LYS A 580 51.03 72.90 -22.67
N LYS A 581 52.14 72.44 -22.07
CA LYS A 581 53.11 73.29 -21.33
C LYS A 581 54.33 73.74 -22.14
N LYS A 582 54.70 73.06 -23.23
CA LYS A 582 55.90 73.38 -24.04
C LYS A 582 55.48 73.76 -25.47
N GLY A 583 55.68 75.02 -25.85
CA GLY A 583 55.38 75.52 -27.19
C GLY A 583 56.24 74.87 -28.29
N GLY A 584 55.57 74.43 -29.36
CA GLY A 584 56.07 74.21 -30.72
C GLY A 584 57.20 73.19 -30.93
N ASN A 585 58.40 73.47 -30.40
CA ASN A 585 59.64 72.95 -30.99
C ASN A 585 60.23 71.72 -30.28
N ASN A 586 59.69 71.30 -29.12
CA ASN A 586 60.10 70.07 -28.40
C ASN A 586 59.02 68.96 -28.35
N CYS A 587 57.95 69.08 -29.16
CA CYS A 587 56.76 68.21 -29.08
C CYS A 587 56.97 66.81 -29.69
N LEU A 588 57.85 66.69 -30.70
CA LEU A 588 58.08 65.44 -31.44
C LEU A 588 58.86 64.39 -30.62
N GLU A 589 59.90 64.80 -29.88
CA GLU A 589 60.66 63.89 -29.00
C GLU A 589 59.81 63.37 -27.85
N LEU A 590 59.03 64.24 -27.19
CA LEU A 590 58.12 63.85 -26.09
C LEU A 590 57.04 62.85 -26.54
N LYS A 591 56.53 62.98 -27.77
CA LYS A 591 55.62 62.00 -28.38
C LYS A 591 56.31 60.66 -28.61
N LYS A 592 57.49 60.65 -29.25
CA LYS A 592 58.27 59.43 -29.48
C LYS A 592 58.65 58.72 -28.18
N GLU A 593 59.04 59.46 -27.14
CA GLU A 593 59.39 58.90 -25.83
C GLU A 593 58.18 58.24 -25.15
N THR A 594 56.99 58.85 -25.28
CA THR A 594 55.75 58.26 -24.72
C THR A 594 55.27 57.06 -25.53
N GLU A 595 55.42 57.09 -26.86
CA GLU A 595 55.13 55.96 -27.76
C GLU A 595 55.97 54.73 -27.37
N ILE A 596 57.28 54.90 -27.11
CA ILE A 596 58.17 53.83 -26.66
C ILE A 596 57.74 53.30 -25.29
N LYS A 597 57.33 54.17 -24.35
CA LYS A 597 56.81 53.76 -23.03
C LYS A 597 55.52 52.94 -23.15
N ILE A 598 54.60 53.33 -24.04
CA ILE A 598 53.36 52.59 -24.31
C ILE A 598 53.64 51.26 -25.02
N GLN A 599 54.60 51.22 -25.95
CA GLN A 599 55.03 49.97 -26.59
C GLN A 599 55.65 48.99 -25.58
N ASN A 600 56.53 49.45 -24.69
CA ASN A 600 57.11 48.62 -23.64
C ASN A 600 56.04 48.12 -22.66
N LEU A 601 55.10 48.98 -22.26
CA LEU A 601 53.96 48.61 -21.42
C LEU A 601 53.06 47.56 -22.10
N THR A 602 52.85 47.67 -23.41
CA THR A 602 52.05 46.71 -24.19
C THR A 602 52.77 45.37 -24.33
N SER A 603 54.09 45.38 -24.51
CA SER A 603 54.91 44.17 -24.52
C SER A 603 54.87 43.44 -23.18
N ASP A 604 55.03 44.17 -22.07
CA ASP A 604 54.95 43.63 -20.70
C ASP A 604 53.55 43.07 -20.38
N HIS A 605 52.49 43.78 -20.76
CA HIS A 605 51.11 43.28 -20.65
C HIS A 605 50.90 41.99 -21.43
N ASN A 606 51.37 41.91 -22.69
CA ASN A 606 51.25 40.72 -23.51
C ASN A 606 51.99 39.52 -22.90
N SER A 607 53.17 39.73 -22.30
CA SER A 607 53.89 38.67 -21.57
C SER A 607 53.09 38.19 -20.37
N LYS A 608 52.58 39.11 -19.54
CA LYS A 608 51.78 38.78 -18.34
C LYS A 608 50.49 38.04 -18.69
N VAL A 609 49.80 38.44 -19.76
CA VAL A 609 48.60 37.74 -20.24
C VAL A 609 48.95 36.33 -20.73
N LYS A 610 50.05 36.16 -21.45
CA LYS A 610 50.50 34.84 -21.91
C LYS A 610 50.81 33.89 -20.75
N ASP A 611 51.48 34.37 -19.71
CA ASP A 611 51.81 33.58 -18.53
C ASP A 611 50.54 33.18 -17.75
N ILE A 612 49.58 34.10 -17.60
CA ILE A 612 48.31 33.83 -16.93
C ILE A 612 47.43 32.85 -17.73
N VAL A 613 47.38 32.97 -19.06
CA VAL A 613 46.64 32.02 -19.90
C VAL A 613 47.25 30.62 -19.82
N ALA A 614 48.58 30.51 -19.79
CA ALA A 614 49.26 29.22 -19.57
C ALA A 614 48.92 28.62 -18.20
N GLN A 615 48.93 29.44 -17.14
CA GLN A 615 48.55 29.03 -15.79
C GLN A 615 47.09 28.58 -15.71
N HIS A 616 46.15 29.35 -16.28
CA HIS A 616 44.72 28.99 -16.34
C HIS A 616 44.48 27.69 -17.10
N THR A 617 45.19 27.48 -18.21
CA THR A 617 45.10 26.25 -19.01
C THR A 617 45.57 25.04 -18.21
N LYS A 618 46.65 25.18 -17.44
CA LYS A 618 47.17 24.12 -16.57
C LYS A 618 46.19 23.78 -15.44
N GLU A 619 45.71 24.79 -14.71
CA GLU A 619 44.74 24.62 -13.62
C GLU A 619 43.43 23.97 -14.11
N TRP A 620 42.95 24.38 -15.30
CA TRP A 620 41.76 23.79 -15.89
C TRP A 620 41.96 22.32 -16.27
N SER A 621 43.11 21.98 -16.84
CA SER A 621 43.45 20.61 -17.25
C SER A 621 43.61 19.67 -16.05
N GLU A 622 44.28 20.13 -14.98
CA GLU A 622 44.43 19.37 -13.73
C GLU A 622 43.08 19.09 -13.05
N MET A 623 42.18 20.08 -13.03
CA MET A 623 40.82 19.92 -12.50
C MET A 623 40.02 18.90 -13.33
N ILE A 624 40.04 18.99 -14.66
CA ILE A 624 39.35 18.04 -15.56
C ILE A 624 39.84 16.61 -15.34
N ASN A 625 41.16 16.42 -15.21
CA ASN A 625 41.75 15.11 -14.94
C ASN A 625 41.28 14.55 -13.59
N THR A 626 41.27 15.40 -12.55
CA THR A 626 40.79 15.01 -11.21
C THR A 626 39.32 14.59 -11.24
N HIS A 627 38.45 15.38 -11.87
CA HIS A 627 37.03 15.05 -12.04
C HIS A 627 36.82 13.76 -12.82
N THR A 628 37.64 13.51 -13.85
CA THR A 628 37.56 12.29 -14.67
C THR A 628 37.93 11.05 -13.85
N VAL A 629 38.96 11.14 -13.00
CA VAL A 629 39.35 10.07 -12.08
C VAL A 629 38.26 9.83 -11.03
N GLU A 630 37.73 10.89 -10.39
CA GLU A 630 36.64 10.78 -9.41
C GLU A 630 35.38 10.11 -10.00
N GLU A 631 34.99 10.48 -11.23
CA GLU A 631 33.86 9.84 -11.92
C GLU A 631 34.13 8.36 -12.22
N GLN A 632 35.37 8.00 -12.57
CA GLN A 632 35.75 6.64 -12.89
C GLN A 632 35.79 5.75 -11.63
N GLU A 633 36.37 6.22 -10.53
CA GLU A 633 36.40 5.51 -9.25
C GLU A 633 34.99 5.25 -8.69
N LEU A 634 34.10 6.24 -8.80
CA LEU A 634 32.70 6.08 -8.39
C LEU A 634 32.00 5.02 -9.24
N ARG A 635 32.22 5.06 -10.55
CA ARG A 635 31.68 4.10 -11.52
C ARG A 635 32.18 2.68 -11.28
N ASP A 636 33.42 2.51 -10.84
CA ASP A 636 33.99 1.19 -10.55
C ASP A 636 33.48 0.65 -9.20
N THR A 637 33.34 1.53 -8.21
CA THR A 637 32.67 1.23 -6.94
C THR A 637 31.22 0.78 -7.18
N HIS A 638 30.48 1.46 -8.07
CA HIS A 638 29.11 1.09 -8.43
C HIS A 638 29.03 -0.30 -9.06
N LEU A 639 29.95 -0.63 -9.95
CA LEU A 639 30.01 -1.94 -10.61
C LEU A 639 30.28 -3.06 -9.61
N SER A 640 31.25 -2.89 -8.71
CA SER A 640 31.54 -3.86 -7.65
C SER A 640 30.33 -4.10 -6.74
N GLN A 641 29.63 -3.04 -6.32
CA GLN A 641 28.41 -3.15 -5.53
C GLN A 641 27.28 -3.89 -6.26
N GLN A 642 27.15 -3.71 -7.59
CA GLN A 642 26.15 -4.43 -8.39
C GLN A 642 26.46 -5.93 -8.44
N CYS A 643 27.72 -6.32 -8.64
CA CYS A 643 28.16 -7.71 -8.64
C CYS A 643 27.91 -8.40 -7.29
N GLU A 644 28.25 -7.74 -6.18
CA GLU A 644 27.99 -8.26 -4.84
C GLU A 644 26.50 -8.41 -4.54
N LEU A 645 25.68 -7.44 -4.97
CA LEU A 645 24.24 -7.49 -4.76
C LEU A 645 23.60 -8.63 -5.54
N LEU A 646 24.00 -8.86 -6.79
CA LEU A 646 23.53 -10.01 -7.57
C LEU A 646 23.87 -11.33 -6.90
N LYS A 647 25.07 -11.46 -6.33
CA LYS A 647 25.47 -12.65 -5.56
C LYS A 647 24.58 -12.87 -4.33
N LYS A 648 24.31 -11.80 -3.57
CA LYS A 648 23.40 -11.85 -2.40
C LYS A 648 21.97 -12.22 -2.79
N LEU A 649 21.46 -11.67 -3.88
CA LEU A 649 20.11 -11.97 -4.38
C LEU A 649 19.99 -13.42 -4.86
N LEU A 650 21.01 -13.93 -5.57
CA LEU A 650 21.05 -15.33 -5.98
C LEU A 650 21.01 -16.25 -4.76
N ILE A 651 21.85 -16.03 -3.74
CA ILE A 651 21.85 -16.82 -2.50
C ILE A 651 20.48 -16.80 -1.82
N SER A 652 19.83 -15.63 -1.76
CA SER A 652 18.49 -15.50 -1.19
C SER A 652 17.43 -16.29 -1.95
N VAL A 653 17.46 -16.28 -3.29
CA VAL A 653 16.56 -17.09 -4.13
C VAL A 653 16.83 -18.59 -3.94
N GLN A 654 18.09 -19.00 -3.86
CA GLN A 654 18.48 -20.38 -3.59
C GLN A 654 17.99 -20.87 -2.21
N GLU A 655 18.07 -20.01 -1.19
CA GLU A 655 17.54 -20.31 0.14
C GLU A 655 16.02 -20.50 0.10
N GLN A 656 15.29 -19.64 -0.62
CA GLN A 656 13.84 -19.77 -0.81
C GLN A 656 13.46 -21.07 -1.54
N GLN A 657 14.18 -21.43 -2.61
CA GLN A 657 13.96 -22.70 -3.33
C GLN A 657 14.17 -23.91 -2.40
N THR A 658 15.20 -23.86 -1.55
CA THR A 658 15.50 -24.92 -0.58
C THR A 658 14.41 -25.05 0.48
N GLN A 659 13.90 -23.92 0.98
CA GLN A 659 12.79 -23.91 1.94
C GLN A 659 11.49 -24.43 1.32
N GLN A 660 11.17 -24.03 0.08
CA GLN A 660 9.99 -24.53 -0.64
C GLN A 660 10.05 -26.04 -0.87
N LEU A 661 11.21 -26.57 -1.28
CA LEU A 661 11.39 -28.01 -1.45
C LEU A 661 11.20 -28.75 -0.11
N LYS A 662 11.80 -28.27 0.99
CA LYS A 662 11.62 -28.86 2.33
C LYS A 662 10.15 -28.90 2.76
N LEU A 663 9.40 -27.82 2.54
CA LEU A 663 7.96 -27.77 2.85
C LEU A 663 7.15 -28.75 2.01
N SER A 664 7.49 -28.91 0.73
CA SER A 664 6.86 -29.90 -0.15
C SER A 664 7.13 -31.32 0.32
N GLN A 665 8.38 -31.63 0.69
CA GLN A 665 8.79 -32.92 1.23
C GLN A 665 8.08 -33.24 2.55
N GLU A 666 7.89 -32.23 3.42
CA GLU A 666 7.14 -32.39 4.66
C GLU A 666 5.65 -32.69 4.40
N ARG A 667 5.05 -32.03 3.38
CA ARG A 667 3.67 -32.30 2.95
C ARG A 667 3.51 -33.71 2.42
N GLU A 668 4.37 -34.17 1.50
CA GLU A 668 4.35 -35.54 0.98
C GLU A 668 4.50 -36.57 2.13
N SER A 669 5.33 -36.25 3.14
CA SER A 669 5.54 -37.12 4.31
C SER A 669 4.32 -37.18 5.25
N LYS A 670 3.55 -36.09 5.35
CA LYS A 670 2.28 -36.05 6.10
C LYS A 670 1.20 -36.83 5.34
N GLU A 671 1.07 -36.61 4.04
CA GLU A 671 0.09 -37.29 3.19
C GLU A 671 0.33 -38.80 3.15
N MET A 672 1.58 -39.23 3.01
CA MET A 672 1.95 -40.65 3.08
C MET A 672 1.52 -41.29 4.40
N ARG A 673 1.74 -40.62 5.55
CA ARG A 673 1.28 -41.13 6.86
C ARG A 673 -0.24 -41.25 6.96
N VAL A 674 -0.97 -40.28 6.43
CA VAL A 674 -2.44 -40.31 6.38
C VAL A 674 -2.93 -41.47 5.49
N ASN A 675 -2.31 -41.67 4.33
CA ASN A 675 -2.62 -42.78 3.44
C ASN A 675 -2.32 -44.14 4.07
N GLN A 676 -1.21 -44.28 4.81
CA GLN A 676 -0.90 -45.50 5.57
C GLN A 676 -1.96 -45.80 6.64
N ALA A 677 -2.41 -44.78 7.38
CA ALA A 677 -3.49 -44.92 8.36
C ALA A 677 -4.82 -45.33 7.69
N LYS A 678 -5.16 -44.72 6.55
CA LYS A 678 -6.38 -45.03 5.78
C LYS A 678 -6.37 -46.48 5.27
N ILE A 679 -5.27 -46.90 4.65
CA ILE A 679 -5.10 -48.28 4.15
C ILE A 679 -5.19 -49.28 5.31
N SER A 680 -4.57 -48.99 6.46
CA SER A 680 -4.67 -49.84 7.65
C SER A 680 -6.11 -49.98 8.15
N MET A 681 -6.86 -48.87 8.19
CA MET A 681 -8.27 -48.88 8.61
C MET A 681 -9.19 -49.62 7.62
N GLU A 682 -9.01 -49.45 6.31
CA GLU A 682 -9.75 -50.15 5.26
C GLU A 682 -9.48 -51.66 5.28
N ASN A 683 -8.23 -52.04 5.46
CA ASN A 683 -7.80 -53.43 5.61
C ASN A 683 -8.41 -54.11 6.85
N CYS A 684 -8.47 -53.41 7.99
CA CYS A 684 -9.16 -53.91 9.19
C CYS A 684 -10.66 -54.08 8.97
N LYS A 685 -11.31 -53.16 8.24
CA LYS A 685 -12.73 -53.27 7.86
C LYS A 685 -13.00 -54.42 6.89
N ALA A 686 -12.09 -54.67 5.94
CA ALA A 686 -12.21 -55.77 4.99
C ALA A 686 -12.15 -57.13 5.70
N ILE A 687 -11.25 -57.31 6.68
CA ILE A 687 -11.18 -58.55 7.48
C ILE A 687 -12.44 -58.73 8.36
N SER A 688 -13.00 -57.65 8.93
CA SER A 688 -14.18 -57.75 9.79
C SER A 688 -15.47 -58.06 9.02
N GLN A 689 -15.54 -57.68 7.74
CA GLN A 689 -16.68 -57.91 6.85
C GLN A 689 -16.59 -59.24 6.07
N ASP A 690 -15.46 -59.95 6.14
CA ASP A 690 -15.25 -61.21 5.42
C ASP A 690 -16.04 -62.36 6.06
N LYS A 691 -17.15 -62.73 5.41
CA LYS A 691 -18.06 -63.81 5.84
C LYS A 691 -17.46 -65.22 5.74
N SER A 692 -16.32 -65.39 5.07
CA SER A 692 -15.63 -66.69 4.94
C SER A 692 -14.92 -67.12 6.23
N ILE A 693 -14.62 -66.19 7.14
CA ILE A 693 -13.87 -66.46 8.38
C ILE A 693 -14.84 -66.83 9.50
N LYS A 694 -14.99 -68.13 9.74
CA LYS A 694 -15.96 -68.69 10.69
C LYS A 694 -15.46 -68.74 12.14
N ASN A 695 -14.15 -68.72 12.37
CA ASN A 695 -13.55 -68.91 13.70
C ASN A 695 -12.75 -67.68 14.18
N LYS A 696 -12.84 -67.34 15.48
CA LYS A 696 -12.20 -66.18 16.10
C LYS A 696 -10.66 -66.24 16.00
N ALA A 697 -10.09 -67.42 16.24
CA ALA A 697 -8.65 -67.64 16.15
C ALA A 697 -8.09 -67.44 14.73
N GLU A 698 -8.87 -67.78 13.71
CA GLU A 698 -8.49 -67.58 12.30
C GLU A 698 -8.55 -66.10 11.90
N ARG A 699 -9.55 -65.36 12.40
CA ARG A 699 -9.64 -63.90 12.24
C ARG A 699 -8.45 -63.19 12.86
N GLU A 700 -8.09 -63.54 14.10
CA GLU A 700 -6.93 -62.96 14.80
C GLU A 700 -5.59 -63.31 14.12
N ARG A 701 -5.48 -64.49 13.50
CA ARG A 701 -4.31 -64.86 12.69
C ARG A 701 -4.22 -64.01 11.42
N ARG A 702 -5.31 -63.85 10.67
CA ARG A 702 -5.38 -63.01 9.45
C ARG A 702 -5.07 -61.54 9.75
N VAL A 703 -5.54 -61.00 10.88
CA VAL A 703 -5.21 -59.62 11.30
C VAL A 703 -3.72 -59.49 11.60
N ARG A 704 -3.11 -60.46 12.30
CA ARG A 704 -1.66 -60.43 12.58
C ARG A 704 -0.80 -60.53 11.32
N GLU A 705 -1.15 -61.41 10.39
CA GLU A 705 -0.47 -61.54 9.10
C GLU A 705 -0.60 -60.26 8.26
N LEU A 706 -1.78 -59.64 8.23
CA LEU A 706 -2.00 -58.38 7.50
C LEU A 706 -1.28 -57.19 8.14
N ASN A 707 -1.26 -57.09 9.48
CA ASN A 707 -0.50 -56.05 10.19
C ASN A 707 1.00 -56.19 9.96
N SER A 708 1.54 -57.42 9.93
CA SER A 708 2.93 -57.69 9.58
C SER A 708 3.24 -57.28 8.12
N SER A 709 2.35 -57.63 7.18
CA SER A 709 2.47 -57.24 5.76
C SER A 709 2.42 -55.72 5.55
N ASN A 710 1.47 -55.03 6.19
CA ASN A 710 1.32 -53.58 6.12
C ASN A 710 2.54 -52.87 6.71
N THR A 711 3.05 -53.34 7.85
CA THR A 711 4.27 -52.78 8.47
C THR A 711 5.47 -52.86 7.52
N LYS A 712 5.65 -53.99 6.83
CA LYS A 712 6.72 -54.15 5.82
C LYS A 712 6.55 -53.17 4.65
N LYS A 713 5.34 -53.05 4.09
CA LYS A 713 5.03 -52.11 3.00
C LYS A 713 5.26 -50.66 3.41
N PHE A 714 4.87 -50.29 4.63
CA PHE A 714 5.04 -48.93 5.14
C PHE A 714 6.52 -48.57 5.33
N LEU A 715 7.35 -49.51 5.79
CA LEU A 715 8.80 -49.32 5.90
C LEU A 715 9.47 -49.17 4.52
N GLU A 716 9.10 -50.00 3.55
CA GLU A 716 9.61 -49.90 2.16
C GLU A 716 9.20 -48.58 1.50
N GLU A 717 7.96 -48.14 1.69
CA GLU A 717 7.46 -46.89 1.14
C GLU A 717 8.13 -45.66 1.79
N ARG A 718 8.33 -45.68 3.12
CA ARG A 718 9.06 -44.62 3.83
C ARG A 718 10.52 -44.53 3.38
N LYS A 719 11.16 -45.69 3.16
CA LYS A 719 12.53 -45.76 2.63
C LYS A 719 12.61 -45.22 1.20
N ARG A 720 11.62 -45.54 0.35
CA ARG A 720 11.53 -45.02 -1.02
C ARG A 720 11.34 -43.50 -1.05
N LEU A 721 10.45 -42.97 -0.20
CA LEU A 721 10.20 -41.54 -0.09
C LEU A 721 11.44 -40.79 0.41
N ALA A 722 12.12 -41.31 1.44
CA ALA A 722 13.37 -40.72 1.94
C ALA A 722 14.48 -40.70 0.88
N MET A 723 14.64 -41.77 0.08
CA MET A 723 15.59 -41.77 -1.04
C MET A 723 15.22 -40.77 -2.14
N LYS A 724 13.92 -40.61 -2.45
CA LYS A 724 13.43 -39.61 -3.41
C LYS A 724 13.77 -38.19 -2.93
N GLN A 725 13.44 -37.88 -1.68
CA GLN A 725 13.71 -36.57 -1.07
C GLN A 725 15.21 -36.23 -1.03
N SER A 726 16.06 -37.21 -0.72
CA SER A 726 17.52 -37.05 -0.76
C SER A 726 18.00 -36.72 -2.17
N LYS A 727 17.56 -37.46 -3.19
CA LYS A 727 17.97 -37.22 -4.59
C LYS A 727 17.54 -35.85 -5.10
N GLU A 728 16.32 -35.42 -4.78
CA GLU A 728 15.82 -34.09 -5.15
C GLU A 728 16.63 -32.97 -4.48
N MET A 729 17.01 -33.14 -3.21
CA MET A 729 17.83 -32.19 -2.48
C MET A 729 19.24 -32.09 -3.08
N ASP A 730 19.85 -33.22 -3.45
CA ASP A 730 21.17 -33.25 -4.07
C ASP A 730 21.17 -32.64 -5.47
N GLN A 731 20.11 -32.88 -6.26
CA GLN A 731 19.91 -32.24 -7.57
C GLN A 731 19.75 -30.73 -7.45
N LEU A 732 18.96 -30.25 -6.48
CA LEU A 732 18.79 -28.82 -6.24
C LEU A 732 20.12 -28.16 -5.85
N LYS A 733 20.88 -28.75 -4.92
CA LYS A 733 22.19 -28.23 -4.50
C LYS A 733 23.19 -28.17 -5.66
N LYS A 734 23.20 -29.18 -6.53
CA LYS A 734 24.06 -29.19 -7.72
C LYS A 734 23.71 -28.05 -8.68
N ALA A 735 22.42 -27.83 -8.95
CA ALA A 735 21.98 -26.72 -9.79
C ALA A 735 22.31 -25.35 -9.17
N GLN A 736 22.18 -25.21 -7.85
CA GLN A 736 22.54 -23.98 -7.13
C GLN A 736 24.04 -23.65 -7.25
N LEU A 737 24.92 -24.66 -7.16
CA LEU A 737 26.36 -24.49 -7.36
C LEU A 737 26.69 -24.07 -8.79
N GLU A 738 26.09 -24.72 -9.79
CA GLU A 738 26.29 -24.37 -11.20
C GLU A 738 25.86 -22.93 -11.50
N HIS A 739 24.73 -22.48 -10.94
CA HIS A 739 24.26 -21.10 -11.12
C HIS A 739 25.20 -20.07 -10.48
N LEU A 740 25.77 -20.39 -9.31
CA LEU A 740 26.72 -19.52 -8.63
C LEU A 740 28.02 -19.38 -9.44
N GLU A 741 28.53 -20.48 -9.99
CA GLU A 741 29.73 -20.48 -10.82
C GLU A 741 29.55 -19.66 -12.11
N ILE A 742 28.38 -19.78 -12.76
CA ILE A 742 28.05 -18.98 -13.96
C ILE A 742 28.01 -17.48 -13.61
N LEU A 743 27.37 -17.11 -12.49
CA LEU A 743 27.29 -15.72 -12.06
C LEU A 743 28.68 -15.13 -11.72
N GLU A 744 29.53 -15.90 -11.04
CA GLU A 744 30.90 -15.48 -10.70
C GLU A 744 31.74 -15.27 -11.97
N LYS A 745 31.68 -16.19 -12.94
CA LYS A 745 32.37 -16.04 -14.23
C LYS A 745 31.93 -14.79 -15.00
N GLN A 746 30.62 -14.50 -15.03
CA GLN A 746 30.10 -13.30 -15.69
C GLN A 746 30.51 -12.01 -14.96
N ASN A 747 30.46 -12.00 -13.63
CA ASN A 747 30.89 -10.84 -12.82
C ASN A 747 32.38 -10.56 -13.01
N GLU A 748 33.22 -11.60 -13.05
CA GLU A 748 34.65 -11.44 -13.34
C GLU A 748 34.92 -10.89 -14.74
N GLN A 749 34.21 -11.38 -15.76
CA GLN A 749 34.35 -10.88 -17.13
C GLN A 749 33.94 -9.41 -17.23
N LEU A 750 32.85 -9.00 -16.57
CA LEU A 750 32.40 -7.61 -16.53
C LEU A 750 33.45 -6.70 -15.88
N LEU A 751 33.99 -7.08 -14.72
CA LEU A 751 35.04 -6.31 -14.04
C LEU A 751 36.33 -6.22 -14.89
N LYS A 752 36.77 -7.33 -15.50
CA LYS A 752 37.96 -7.35 -16.38
C LYS A 752 37.79 -6.46 -17.61
N SER A 753 36.61 -6.48 -18.26
CA SER A 753 36.32 -5.65 -19.43
C SER A 753 36.34 -4.15 -19.10
N ARG A 754 35.87 -3.75 -17.91
CA ARG A 754 35.87 -2.37 -17.43
C ARG A 754 37.28 -1.85 -17.15
N HIS A 755 38.10 -2.65 -16.45
CA HIS A 755 39.48 -2.27 -16.14
C HIS A 755 40.37 -2.18 -17.40
N ALA A 756 40.12 -3.00 -18.42
CA ALA A 756 40.79 -2.90 -19.71
C ALA A 756 40.49 -1.57 -20.45
N VAL A 757 39.23 -1.08 -20.37
CA VAL A 757 38.85 0.23 -20.94
C VAL A 757 39.52 1.37 -20.18
N SER A 758 39.60 1.29 -18.84
CA SER A 758 40.27 2.30 -18.01
C SER A 758 41.77 2.45 -18.28
N GLN A 759 42.48 1.36 -18.63
CA GLN A 759 43.91 1.42 -18.97
C GLN A 759 44.19 2.01 -20.35
N SER A 760 43.21 1.97 -21.27
CA SER A 760 43.34 2.56 -22.61
C SER A 760 43.10 4.07 -22.64
N GLN A 761 42.31 4.62 -21.70
CA GLN A 761 42.03 6.06 -21.61
C GLN A 761 43.08 6.85 -20.83
N GLY A 762 43.90 6.21 -19.99
CA GLY A 762 44.95 6.86 -19.19
C GLY A 762 46.31 7.00 -19.91
N LYS A 763 46.40 6.68 -21.21
CA LYS A 763 47.69 6.61 -21.95
C LYS A 763 47.73 7.46 -23.23
N GLY A 764 46.83 8.43 -23.38
CA GLY A 764 46.87 9.44 -24.43
C GLY A 764 47.46 10.75 -23.93
N ASP A 765 48.51 11.21 -24.60
CA ASP A 765 49.11 12.54 -24.56
C ASP A 765 49.96 12.94 -23.34
N ALA A 766 51.12 12.29 -23.26
CA ALA A 766 52.35 12.91 -22.77
C ALA A 766 53.52 12.49 -23.66
N THR A 767 53.67 13.12 -24.83
CA THR A 767 54.94 13.11 -25.59
C THR A 767 55.18 14.50 -26.20
N ASP A 768 56.41 14.96 -26.03
CA ASP A 768 56.98 16.27 -26.31
C ASP A 768 56.78 16.82 -27.73
N GLY A 769 56.87 18.14 -27.86
CA GLY A 769 56.73 18.86 -29.13
C GLY A 769 57.99 18.92 -30.00
N GLU A 770 57.80 19.15 -31.30
CA GLU A 770 58.70 19.95 -32.14
C GLU A 770 58.00 20.38 -33.45
N ALA A 771 58.58 21.41 -34.08
CA ALA A 771 58.00 22.30 -35.08
C ALA A 771 57.63 21.67 -36.45
N GLY A 772 56.65 22.26 -37.15
CA GLY A 772 56.38 21.98 -38.56
C GLY A 772 55.18 22.76 -39.12
N SER A 773 55.42 23.47 -40.21
CA SER A 773 54.50 24.43 -40.86
C SER A 773 53.50 23.76 -41.82
N ARG A 774 52.39 24.48 -42.06
CA ARG A 774 51.48 24.52 -43.23
C ARG A 774 50.22 23.64 -43.35
N ASP A 775 49.19 24.38 -43.79
CA ASP A 775 47.98 24.07 -44.55
C ASP A 775 46.74 23.48 -43.82
N GLY A 776 45.64 24.28 -43.84
CA GLY A 776 44.29 23.97 -43.33
C GLY A 776 43.54 22.93 -44.18
N PRO A 777 42.18 22.82 -44.18
CA PRO A 777 41.14 23.74 -43.71
C PRO A 777 39.92 23.06 -43.00
N GLN A 778 38.83 23.82 -42.86
CA GLN A 778 37.42 23.41 -42.64
C GLN A 778 36.88 23.29 -41.20
N ALA A 779 36.57 24.45 -40.63
CA ALA A 779 35.27 24.64 -39.99
C ALA A 779 34.36 25.44 -40.95
N SER A 780 33.32 24.79 -41.49
CA SER A 780 32.18 25.40 -42.18
C SER A 780 30.93 24.93 -41.44
N HIS A 781 30.24 25.76 -40.65
CA HIS A 781 29.40 26.93 -40.96
C HIS A 781 27.92 26.59 -40.72
N SER A 782 27.31 27.25 -39.73
CA SER A 782 25.96 27.86 -39.80
C SER A 782 25.70 28.61 -38.48
N SER A 783 26.07 29.89 -38.36
CA SER A 783 25.39 31.09 -38.89
C SER A 783 24.09 31.43 -38.15
N LEU A 784 24.10 32.52 -37.38
CA LEU A 784 23.19 33.66 -37.56
C LEU A 784 23.80 34.92 -36.91
N LYS A 785 24.00 35.94 -37.75
CA LYS A 785 24.67 37.22 -37.49
C LYS A 785 23.79 38.19 -36.67
N PRO A 786 24.42 39.10 -35.91
CA PRO A 786 23.89 40.44 -35.60
C PRO A 786 24.35 41.46 -36.66
N GLN A 787 23.47 42.35 -37.11
CA GLN A 787 23.85 43.55 -37.88
C GLN A 787 23.86 44.80 -36.99
N LEU A 788 24.98 45.52 -37.02
CA LEU A 788 25.10 46.94 -36.67
C LEU A 788 24.85 47.78 -37.93
N GLY A 789 24.28 48.98 -37.78
CA GLY A 789 24.24 49.97 -38.88
C GLY A 789 23.44 51.25 -38.61
N ASN A 790 24.08 52.19 -37.93
CA ASN A 790 23.88 53.65 -37.82
C ASN A 790 22.88 54.38 -38.76
N SER A 791 22.15 55.32 -38.15
CA SER A 791 21.73 56.69 -38.58
C SER A 791 20.31 56.92 -38.05
N GLY A 792 19.95 57.96 -37.30
CA GLY A 792 20.30 59.37 -37.36
C GLY A 792 19.03 60.13 -36.96
N GLY A 793 19.14 61.17 -36.12
CA GLY A 793 18.14 62.23 -36.07
C GLY A 793 16.95 62.10 -35.10
N MET A 794 17.02 62.97 -34.09
CA MET A 794 15.99 63.96 -33.73
C MET A 794 14.91 63.67 -32.66
N TYR A 795 14.94 64.59 -31.68
CA TYR A 795 13.89 65.13 -30.81
C TYR A 795 13.25 64.25 -29.71
N SER A 796 13.52 64.68 -28.48
CA SER A 796 12.76 64.50 -27.24
C SER A 796 11.44 65.31 -27.26
N PRO A 797 10.65 65.37 -26.17
CA PRO A 797 10.13 64.32 -25.27
C PRO A 797 8.60 64.47 -25.05
N SER A 798 7.91 63.51 -24.44
CA SER A 798 6.73 63.85 -23.61
C SER A 798 6.35 62.75 -22.61
N LYS A 799 6.11 63.21 -21.39
CA LYS A 799 5.46 62.55 -20.26
C LYS A 799 4.01 62.21 -20.63
N ASN A 800 3.47 61.11 -20.09
CA ASN A 800 2.28 61.17 -19.24
C ASN A 800 1.95 59.80 -18.62
N THR A 801 2.09 59.77 -17.31
CA THR A 801 1.23 59.04 -16.37
C THR A 801 -0.24 59.30 -16.71
N ILE A 802 -1.10 58.29 -16.67
CA ILE A 802 -2.48 58.37 -16.14
C ILE A 802 -3.02 56.95 -15.91
N THR A 803 -3.43 56.76 -14.67
CA THR A 803 -4.29 55.73 -14.09
C THR A 803 -5.68 55.67 -14.74
N HIS A 804 -6.24 54.48 -14.95
CA HIS A 804 -7.70 54.30 -14.91
C HIS A 804 -8.10 52.85 -14.56
N ARG A 805 -8.69 52.70 -13.36
CA ARG A 805 -9.88 51.84 -13.11
C ARG A 805 -11.08 52.50 -13.83
N PRO A 806 -12.20 51.81 -14.20
CA PRO A 806 -13.05 51.13 -13.20
C PRO A 806 -13.96 49.94 -13.70
N GLN A 807 -14.73 49.40 -12.73
CA GLN A 807 -16.08 48.76 -12.79
C GLN A 807 -16.22 47.36 -13.43
N THR A 808 -16.50 46.28 -12.68
CA THR A 808 -17.79 45.83 -12.06
C THR A 808 -18.92 45.56 -13.06
N THR A 809 -19.23 44.27 -13.24
CA THR A 809 -20.56 43.77 -13.59
C THR A 809 -20.83 42.53 -12.75
N GLU A 810 -21.93 42.60 -12.00
CA GLU A 810 -22.61 41.52 -11.30
C GLU A 810 -23.35 40.59 -12.29
N ASP A 811 -23.99 39.55 -11.72
CA ASP A 811 -24.96 38.61 -12.31
C ASP A 811 -24.41 37.32 -12.93
N ASP A 812 -24.39 36.24 -12.13
CA ASP A 812 -25.51 35.28 -12.12
C ASP A 812 -25.30 34.18 -11.05
N ALA A 813 -26.16 34.19 -10.03
CA ALA A 813 -26.25 33.18 -8.99
C ALA A 813 -27.48 32.29 -9.27
N CYS A 814 -27.27 30.99 -9.47
CA CYS A 814 -28.35 29.99 -9.36
C CYS A 814 -28.23 29.23 -8.03
N SER A 815 -29.27 29.41 -7.23
CA SER A 815 -29.54 28.86 -5.91
C SER A 815 -30.29 27.52 -5.99
N TYR A 816 -29.83 26.53 -5.24
CA TYR A 816 -30.61 25.43 -4.65
C TYR A 816 -29.71 24.89 -3.52
N GLY A 817 -30.04 24.84 -2.23
CA GLY A 817 -31.31 24.76 -1.53
C GLY A 817 -31.12 23.69 -0.44
N PHE A 818 -30.49 24.05 0.69
CA PHE A 818 -30.34 23.19 1.86
C PHE A 818 -31.64 23.15 2.67
N PRO A 819 -32.10 21.99 3.14
CA PRO A 819 -32.92 21.89 4.33
C PRO A 819 -32.07 21.51 5.54
N SER A 820 -32.09 22.40 6.52
CA SER A 820 -31.70 22.21 7.91
C SER A 820 -32.56 21.16 8.61
N VAL A 821 -31.95 20.10 9.16
CA VAL A 821 -32.31 19.42 10.42
C VAL A 821 -31.05 18.84 11.06
#